data_AF-A0A9P6E1K9-F1
#
_entry.id   AF-A0A9P6E1K9-F1
#
_cell.length_a   1.000
_cell.length_b   1.000
_cell.length_c   1.000
_cell.angle_alpha   90.00
_cell.angle_beta   90.00
_cell.angle_gamma   90.00
#
_symmetry.space_group_name_H-M   'P 1'
#
loop_
_entity.id
_entity.type
_entity.pdbx_description
1 polymer ?
#
loop_
_entity_poly.entity_id
_entity_poly.type
_entity_poly.pdbx_seq_one_letter_code
_entity_poly.pdbx_strand_id
1 'polypeptide(L)'
;MGLDAKPILELDGYLEPFIPGISTRYDLYEKWKRHIQTTEGGYDAFSKGYLKFGFNVEEDGTVLYREWAPNATEAYLIGDFNGWDGSTHPMVRDQFGVWSISLPPISPGVCAIPHDSKIKISLILPSGERVDRLPAWIKRVTQDLSVSPVYDARFWNPSASEKYKRKHPAPPKPESIRIYEAHVGISTLEGRVGTYKEFTKDVLPRIKKLGYNTIQLMAIMEHAYYASFGYQVTSFFAASSRYGTPDELTELIDTAHSLGLTVLLDIVHSHACKNVLDGLNQFDGTDHQYFHEGGKGLHDLWDSRLFNYGHHEVLRFLLSNLRYYIEEFGFDGFRFDGVTSMMYLHHGIGTGFSGGYHEYFGDQVDLEGVVYLMLANDLVHDIYPNAITIAEDVSGMPLLCIPTTIGGLGFDYRLSMAIPDMWIKLLKEKPDDEWNMGNIVHTLTNRRWREKSVGYAESHDQALVGDKTLAFWLMDKEMYTNMSDLTELTPIIERGLSLHKIIRMLVHSIGGEGYLNFEGNEFGHPEWLDFPRAGNNNSFHYARRQFNLTEDPLLRYRYLNDFDIAMQHLEEKHGWLKSPPGYVSLKHEIDKVIVFERAGLLFIFNFNPSKSFADYRVGIEEAGEYHVVLSSDEKRFGGFDRIDTNGKYFTTPLAWNDRKNFLQVYIPLRTCLVLGK
;
A
#
# COMPACT_ATOMS: atom_id res chain seq x y z
N MET A 1 -23.00 -19.30 -16.21
CA MET A 1 -23.96 -18.25 -16.62
C MET A 1 -23.13 -17.13 -17.20
N GLY A 2 -23.56 -16.51 -18.30
CA GLY A 2 -22.85 -15.34 -18.84
C GLY A 2 -23.07 -14.12 -17.95
N LEU A 3 -22.25 -13.09 -18.15
CA LEU A 3 -22.36 -11.81 -17.46
C LEU A 3 -23.74 -11.16 -17.71
N ASP A 4 -24.42 -10.73 -16.64
CA ASP A 4 -25.53 -9.78 -16.77
C ASP A 4 -24.96 -8.37 -16.92
N ALA A 5 -25.10 -7.77 -18.10
CA ALA A 5 -24.56 -6.45 -18.40
C ALA A 5 -25.37 -5.31 -17.75
N LYS A 6 -26.61 -5.57 -17.32
CA LYS A 6 -27.52 -4.51 -16.86
C LYS A 6 -26.97 -3.70 -15.66
N PRO A 7 -26.44 -4.32 -14.59
CA PRO A 7 -25.87 -3.57 -13.47
C PRO A 7 -24.69 -2.68 -13.87
N ILE A 8 -23.86 -3.13 -14.83
CA ILE A 8 -22.72 -2.37 -15.34
C ILE A 8 -23.21 -1.14 -16.10
N LEU A 9 -24.20 -1.31 -16.98
CA LEU A 9 -24.73 -0.21 -17.80
C LEU A 9 -25.55 0.80 -16.97
N GLU A 10 -26.17 0.36 -15.89
CA GLU A 10 -26.81 1.25 -14.90
C GLU A 10 -25.79 2.07 -14.11
N LEU A 11 -24.59 1.51 -13.87
CA LEU A 11 -23.49 2.23 -13.24
C LEU A 11 -22.83 3.21 -14.23
N ASP A 12 -22.58 2.75 -15.46
CA ASP A 12 -21.90 3.51 -16.51
C ASP A 12 -22.33 3.04 -17.92
N GLY A 13 -23.24 3.80 -18.53
CA GLY A 13 -23.76 3.51 -19.87
C GLY A 13 -22.73 3.63 -21.00
N TYR A 14 -21.60 4.33 -20.78
CA TYR A 14 -20.54 4.44 -21.80
C TYR A 14 -19.77 3.12 -22.01
N LEU A 15 -20.00 2.13 -21.15
CA LEU A 15 -19.42 0.79 -21.30
C LEU A 15 -20.15 -0.09 -22.31
N GLU A 16 -21.30 0.33 -22.87
CA GLU A 16 -22.08 -0.45 -23.84
C GLU A 16 -21.24 -1.04 -24.99
N PRO A 17 -20.35 -0.27 -25.67
CA PRO A 17 -19.52 -0.81 -26.74
C PRO A 17 -18.46 -1.83 -26.28
N PHE A 18 -18.15 -1.86 -24.98
CA PHE A 18 -17.07 -2.64 -24.38
C PHE A 18 -17.58 -3.88 -23.61
N ILE A 19 -18.90 -4.06 -23.51
CA ILE A 19 -19.52 -5.26 -22.92
C ILE A 19 -18.97 -6.56 -23.49
N PRO A 20 -18.67 -6.72 -24.81
CA PRO A 20 -18.08 -7.96 -25.31
C PRO A 20 -16.73 -8.29 -24.67
N GLY A 21 -15.85 -7.29 -24.49
CA GLY A 21 -14.56 -7.46 -23.81
C GLY A 21 -14.73 -7.80 -22.32
N ILE A 22 -15.64 -7.09 -21.65
CA ILE A 22 -15.97 -7.34 -20.24
C ILE A 22 -16.58 -8.73 -20.04
N SER A 23 -17.43 -9.18 -20.96
CA SER A 23 -18.02 -10.52 -20.93
C SER A 23 -16.96 -11.60 -21.15
N THR A 24 -16.02 -11.36 -22.07
CA THR A 24 -14.92 -12.30 -22.35
C THR A 24 -14.05 -12.54 -21.11
N ARG A 25 -13.63 -11.48 -20.41
CA ARG A 25 -12.88 -11.63 -19.15
C ARG A 25 -13.71 -12.32 -18.06
N TYR A 26 -15.00 -12.01 -17.96
CA TYR A 26 -15.88 -12.59 -16.95
C TYR A 26 -16.07 -14.09 -17.16
N ASP A 27 -16.28 -14.51 -18.41
CA ASP A 27 -16.40 -15.93 -18.78
C ASP A 27 -15.11 -16.70 -18.47
N LEU A 28 -13.95 -16.08 -18.68
CA LEU A 28 -12.66 -16.69 -18.33
C LEU A 28 -12.46 -16.80 -16.81
N TYR A 29 -12.84 -15.77 -16.05
CA TYR A 29 -12.87 -15.81 -14.59
C TYR A 29 -13.80 -16.92 -14.07
N GLU A 30 -15.03 -17.01 -14.56
CA GLU A 30 -15.99 -18.05 -14.17
C GLU A 30 -15.50 -19.46 -14.54
N LYS A 31 -14.81 -19.59 -15.68
CA LYS A 31 -14.17 -20.85 -16.09
C LYS A 31 -13.10 -21.27 -15.08
N TRP A 32 -12.22 -20.35 -14.66
CA TRP A 32 -11.20 -20.64 -13.65
C TRP A 32 -11.79 -20.93 -12.27
N LYS A 33 -12.76 -20.13 -11.82
CA LYS A 33 -13.48 -20.35 -10.56
C LYS A 33 -14.12 -21.74 -10.53
N ARG A 34 -14.80 -22.14 -11.61
CA ARG A 34 -15.38 -23.48 -11.73
C ARG A 34 -14.30 -24.56 -11.77
N HIS A 35 -13.21 -24.35 -12.50
CA HIS A 35 -12.09 -25.29 -12.54
C HIS A 35 -11.56 -25.57 -11.14
N ILE A 36 -11.22 -24.52 -10.38
CA ILE A 36 -10.78 -24.60 -8.98
C ILE A 36 -11.82 -25.33 -8.12
N GLN A 37 -13.10 -25.01 -8.29
CA GLN A 37 -14.18 -25.69 -7.58
C GLN A 37 -14.19 -27.20 -7.84
N THR A 38 -14.08 -27.61 -9.10
CA THR A 38 -14.24 -29.02 -9.49
C THR A 38 -13.00 -29.87 -9.30
N THR A 39 -11.80 -29.30 -9.43
CA THR A 39 -10.54 -30.05 -9.35
C THR A 39 -9.87 -29.96 -7.98
N GLU A 40 -10.10 -28.88 -7.24
CA GLU A 40 -9.37 -28.58 -5.99
C GLU A 40 -10.30 -28.45 -4.78
N GLY A 41 -11.62 -28.46 -4.97
CA GLY A 41 -12.60 -28.34 -3.88
C GLY A 41 -12.94 -26.90 -3.50
N GLY A 42 -12.68 -25.93 -4.39
CA GLY A 42 -13.01 -24.52 -4.20
C GLY A 42 -11.86 -23.71 -3.58
N TYR A 43 -12.11 -22.42 -3.35
CA TYR A 43 -11.06 -21.50 -2.87
C TYR A 43 -10.48 -21.91 -1.53
N ASP A 44 -11.29 -22.40 -0.59
CA ASP A 44 -10.80 -22.78 0.74
C ASP A 44 -9.68 -23.84 0.66
N ALA A 45 -9.91 -24.90 -0.11
CA ALA A 45 -8.93 -25.97 -0.24
C ALA A 45 -7.75 -25.58 -1.15
N PHE A 46 -8.00 -24.83 -2.22
CA PHE A 46 -6.97 -24.43 -3.19
C PHE A 46 -5.93 -23.45 -2.59
N SER A 47 -6.41 -22.49 -1.79
CA SER A 47 -5.58 -21.45 -1.15
C SER A 47 -4.84 -21.92 0.11
N LYS A 48 -5.08 -23.15 0.55
CA LYS A 48 -4.27 -23.81 1.60
C LYS A 48 -3.05 -24.54 1.01
N GLY A 49 -2.55 -24.09 -0.14
CA GLY A 49 -1.37 -24.67 -0.80
C GLY A 49 -0.14 -24.70 0.10
N TYR A 50 0.04 -23.70 0.97
CA TYR A 50 1.14 -23.63 1.94
C TYR A 50 1.10 -24.71 3.04
N LEU A 51 -0.04 -25.42 3.20
CA LEU A 51 -0.15 -26.61 4.07
C LEU A 51 0.19 -27.91 3.33
N LYS A 52 0.48 -27.83 2.03
CA LYS A 52 0.82 -28.98 1.16
C LYS A 52 2.21 -28.85 0.54
N PHE A 53 2.56 -27.65 0.07
CA PHE A 53 3.83 -27.26 -0.52
C PHE A 53 4.75 -26.61 0.51
N GLY A 54 6.05 -26.62 0.22
CA GLY A 54 7.05 -26.24 1.21
C GLY A 54 7.11 -27.26 2.34
N PHE A 55 7.64 -26.84 3.47
CA PHE A 55 7.82 -27.69 4.63
C PHE A 55 6.58 -27.68 5.54
N ASN A 56 6.08 -28.87 5.84
CA ASN A 56 4.97 -29.10 6.77
C ASN A 56 5.38 -30.19 7.76
N VAL A 57 5.03 -30.01 9.04
CA VAL A 57 5.44 -30.93 10.12
C VAL A 57 4.19 -31.58 10.69
N GLU A 58 4.17 -32.91 10.74
CA GLU A 58 3.09 -33.69 11.36
C GLU A 58 3.26 -33.77 12.88
N GLU A 59 2.20 -34.17 13.59
CA GLU A 59 2.18 -34.24 15.06
C GLU A 59 3.26 -35.17 15.64
N ASP A 60 3.66 -36.21 14.91
CA ASP A 60 4.70 -37.16 15.34
C ASP A 60 6.14 -36.66 15.11
N GLY A 61 6.29 -35.51 14.44
CA GLY A 61 7.57 -34.91 14.06
C GLY A 61 8.05 -35.27 12.64
N THR A 62 7.24 -35.99 11.85
CA THR A 62 7.51 -36.24 10.43
C THR A 62 7.53 -34.92 9.66
N VAL A 63 8.57 -34.69 8.86
CA VAL A 63 8.69 -33.51 8.00
C VAL A 63 8.32 -33.89 6.57
N LEU A 64 7.23 -33.31 6.07
CA LEU A 64 6.81 -33.40 4.69
C LEU A 64 7.33 -32.19 3.91
N TYR A 65 8.01 -32.43 2.79
CA TYR A 65 8.41 -31.39 1.87
C TYR A 65 7.86 -31.69 0.48
N ARG A 66 7.20 -30.68 -0.14
CA ARG A 66 6.80 -30.74 -1.56
C ARG A 66 7.21 -29.49 -2.31
N GLU A 67 7.57 -29.68 -3.57
CA GLU A 67 8.04 -28.61 -4.45
C GLU A 67 7.60 -28.85 -5.90
N TRP A 68 7.15 -27.80 -6.57
CA TRP A 68 6.85 -27.88 -8.00
C TRP A 68 8.12 -27.55 -8.79
N ALA A 69 8.61 -28.49 -9.60
CA ALA A 69 9.79 -28.31 -10.46
C ALA A 69 9.68 -29.27 -11.67
N PRO A 70 8.79 -28.98 -12.63
CA PRO A 70 8.42 -29.93 -13.67
C PRO A 70 9.56 -30.22 -14.65
N ASN A 71 10.50 -29.30 -14.87
CA ASN A 71 11.63 -29.52 -15.79
C ASN A 71 12.76 -30.37 -15.17
N ALA A 72 12.85 -30.47 -13.85
CA ALA A 72 13.89 -31.27 -13.20
C ALA A 72 13.71 -32.77 -13.51
N THR A 73 14.83 -33.48 -13.68
CA THR A 73 14.87 -34.93 -13.91
C THR A 73 15.08 -35.72 -12.61
N GLU A 74 15.78 -35.13 -11.65
CA GLU A 74 15.94 -35.62 -10.28
C GLU A 74 15.87 -34.44 -9.30
N ALA A 75 15.40 -34.67 -8.08
CA ALA A 75 15.41 -33.69 -7.01
C ALA A 75 15.83 -34.31 -5.68
N TYR A 76 16.57 -33.56 -4.88
CA TYR A 76 17.09 -33.96 -3.59
C TYR A 76 16.89 -32.85 -2.56
N LEU A 77 16.56 -33.21 -1.34
CA LEU A 77 16.53 -32.27 -0.22
C LEU A 77 17.89 -32.25 0.48
N ILE A 78 18.50 -31.08 0.61
CA ILE A 78 19.84 -30.92 1.19
C ILE A 78 19.84 -29.85 2.27
N GLY A 79 20.79 -29.94 3.21
CA GLY A 79 20.97 -28.92 4.23
C GLY A 79 21.93 -29.36 5.33
N ASP A 80 21.98 -28.58 6.40
CA ASP A 80 22.85 -28.89 7.55
C ASP A 80 22.55 -30.27 8.14
N PHE A 81 21.27 -30.67 8.15
CA PHE A 81 20.79 -31.95 8.71
C PHE A 81 21.39 -33.20 8.05
N ASN A 82 21.85 -33.10 6.80
CA ASN A 82 22.47 -34.20 6.06
C ASN A 82 23.90 -33.89 5.58
N GLY A 83 24.52 -32.86 6.14
CA GLY A 83 25.87 -32.45 5.75
C GLY A 83 25.96 -31.96 4.29
N TRP A 84 24.86 -31.46 3.72
CA TRP A 84 24.77 -30.98 2.34
C TRP A 84 25.04 -32.07 1.27
N ASP A 85 24.83 -33.35 1.60
CA ASP A 85 25.01 -34.45 0.67
C ASP A 85 23.84 -34.57 -0.33
N GLY A 86 24.09 -34.16 -1.58
CA GLY A 86 23.14 -34.19 -2.69
C GLY A 86 22.77 -35.58 -3.24
N SER A 87 23.11 -36.67 -2.55
CA SER A 87 22.80 -38.05 -2.97
C SER A 87 21.88 -38.82 -2.01
N THR A 88 21.64 -38.31 -0.80
CA THR A 88 21.08 -39.11 0.31
C THR A 88 19.57 -39.04 0.47
N HIS A 89 18.94 -37.93 0.06
CA HIS A 89 17.52 -37.65 0.29
C HIS A 89 16.78 -37.37 -1.03
N PRO A 90 16.68 -38.38 -1.94
CA PRO A 90 15.98 -38.23 -3.20
C PRO A 90 14.48 -38.02 -2.99
N MET A 91 13.89 -37.15 -3.79
CA MET A 91 12.46 -36.87 -3.80
C MET A 91 11.76 -37.70 -4.88
N VAL A 92 10.46 -37.94 -4.70
CA VAL A 92 9.61 -38.67 -5.65
C VAL A 92 8.78 -37.67 -6.45
N ARG A 93 8.89 -37.73 -7.79
CA ARG A 93 8.12 -36.91 -8.73
C ARG A 93 6.78 -37.56 -9.06
N ASP A 94 5.72 -36.76 -9.03
CA ASP A 94 4.41 -37.19 -9.53
C ASP A 94 4.20 -36.86 -11.01
N GLN A 95 3.00 -37.14 -11.53
CA GLN A 95 2.63 -36.91 -12.93
C GLN A 95 2.50 -35.42 -13.32
N PHE A 96 2.43 -34.51 -12.35
CA PHE A 96 2.32 -33.06 -12.57
C PHE A 96 3.66 -32.33 -12.38
N GLY A 97 4.74 -33.07 -12.12
CA GLY A 97 6.06 -32.49 -11.88
C GLY A 97 6.23 -31.93 -10.47
N VAL A 98 5.39 -32.37 -9.52
CA VAL A 98 5.57 -32.07 -8.09
C VAL A 98 6.45 -33.14 -7.48
N TRP A 99 7.51 -32.71 -6.83
CA TRP A 99 8.44 -33.53 -6.08
C TRP A 99 8.03 -33.58 -4.62
N SER A 100 8.16 -34.75 -3.98
CA SER A 100 7.83 -34.92 -2.57
C SER A 100 8.80 -35.83 -1.83
N ILE A 101 9.00 -35.55 -0.55
CA ILE A 101 9.75 -36.41 0.37
C ILE A 101 9.12 -36.34 1.76
N SER A 102 9.16 -37.47 2.46
CA SER A 102 8.75 -37.60 3.86
C SER A 102 9.96 -38.00 4.68
N LEU A 103 10.37 -37.16 5.63
CA LEU A 103 11.47 -37.43 6.54
C LEU A 103 10.91 -37.87 7.90
N PRO A 104 11.10 -39.14 8.30
CA PRO A 104 10.62 -39.61 9.58
C PRO A 104 11.35 -38.88 10.72
N PRO A 105 10.70 -38.71 11.89
CA PRO A 105 11.32 -38.08 13.04
C PRO A 105 12.54 -38.88 13.53
N ILE A 106 13.55 -38.19 14.09
CA ILE A 106 14.73 -38.85 14.70
C ILE A 106 14.32 -39.60 15.96
N SER A 107 13.36 -39.06 16.70
CA SER A 107 12.69 -39.66 17.86
C SER A 107 11.31 -39.01 18.01
N PRO A 108 10.34 -39.62 18.72
CA PRO A 108 8.98 -39.08 18.81
C PRO A 108 8.96 -37.59 19.18
N GLY A 109 8.39 -36.75 18.30
CA GLY A 109 8.30 -35.29 18.48
C GLY A 109 9.57 -34.50 18.12
N VAL A 110 10.62 -35.14 17.62
CA VAL A 110 11.87 -34.49 17.19
C VAL A 110 12.06 -34.62 15.69
N CYS A 111 11.93 -33.49 14.99
CA CYS A 111 12.06 -33.40 13.53
C CYS A 111 13.45 -33.84 13.04
N ALA A 112 13.50 -34.44 11.84
CA ALA A 112 14.76 -34.76 11.17
C ALA A 112 15.58 -33.53 10.77
N ILE A 113 14.90 -32.41 10.54
CA ILE A 113 15.53 -31.11 10.25
C ILE A 113 15.44 -30.25 11.50
N PRO A 114 16.57 -29.83 12.10
CA PRO A 114 16.55 -28.93 13.25
C PRO A 114 15.95 -27.56 12.90
N HIS A 115 15.19 -26.96 13.82
CA HIS A 115 14.67 -25.59 13.68
C HIS A 115 15.81 -24.60 13.36
N ASP A 116 15.53 -23.68 12.43
CA ASP A 116 16.42 -22.60 11.96
C ASP A 116 17.75 -23.07 11.33
N SER A 117 17.88 -24.38 11.02
CA SER A 117 18.98 -24.92 10.22
C SER A 117 18.83 -24.57 8.74
N LYS A 118 19.96 -24.49 8.02
CA LYS A 118 20.00 -24.15 6.60
C LYS A 118 19.57 -25.34 5.75
N ILE A 119 18.77 -25.05 4.73
CA ILE A 119 18.25 -26.05 3.79
C ILE A 119 18.21 -25.49 2.36
N LYS A 120 18.23 -26.37 1.36
CA LYS A 120 17.97 -26.09 -0.06
C LYS A 120 17.35 -27.30 -0.74
N ILE A 121 16.74 -27.09 -1.90
CA ILE A 121 16.46 -28.16 -2.85
C ILE A 121 17.57 -28.19 -3.91
N SER A 122 18.05 -29.39 -4.22
CA SER A 122 19.04 -29.65 -5.28
C SER A 122 18.34 -30.35 -6.44
N LEU A 123 18.41 -29.77 -7.63
CA LEU A 123 17.75 -30.26 -8.83
C LEU A 123 18.79 -30.71 -9.85
N ILE A 124 18.55 -31.84 -10.51
CA ILE A 124 19.25 -32.22 -11.74
C ILE A 124 18.39 -31.79 -12.93
N LEU A 125 18.97 -31.00 -13.82
CA LEU A 125 18.31 -30.51 -15.02
C LEU A 125 18.45 -31.52 -16.17
N PRO A 126 17.66 -31.41 -17.25
CA PRO A 126 17.80 -32.26 -18.43
C PRO A 126 19.19 -32.17 -19.10
N SER A 127 19.92 -31.08 -18.88
CA SER A 127 21.31 -30.90 -19.30
C SER A 127 22.31 -31.77 -18.52
N GLY A 128 21.90 -32.38 -17.41
CA GLY A 128 22.76 -33.04 -16.43
C GLY A 128 23.39 -32.09 -15.40
N GLU A 129 23.12 -30.78 -15.50
CA GLU A 129 23.58 -29.79 -14.53
C GLU A 129 22.84 -29.97 -13.19
N ARG A 130 23.59 -29.86 -12.09
CA ARG A 130 23.02 -29.76 -10.73
C ARG A 130 22.89 -28.30 -10.33
N VAL A 131 21.70 -27.91 -9.90
CA VAL A 131 21.42 -26.56 -9.42
C VAL A 131 20.76 -26.59 -8.05
N ASP A 132 21.19 -25.73 -7.14
CA ASP A 132 20.57 -25.60 -5.82
C ASP A 132 19.73 -24.33 -5.76
N ARG A 133 18.55 -24.43 -5.12
CA ARG A 133 17.58 -23.32 -5.00
C ARG A 133 17.05 -23.21 -3.57
N LEU A 134 16.64 -22.00 -3.20
CA LEU A 134 15.80 -21.81 -2.01
C LEU A 134 14.39 -22.30 -2.33
N PRO A 135 13.78 -23.16 -1.50
CA PRO A 135 12.41 -23.65 -1.73
C PRO A 135 11.42 -22.50 -1.96
N ALA A 136 10.55 -22.61 -2.98
CA ALA A 136 9.68 -21.51 -3.40
C ALA A 136 8.68 -21.08 -2.30
N TRP A 137 8.33 -22.03 -1.42
CA TRP A 137 7.37 -21.89 -0.32
C TRP A 137 8.06 -21.73 1.05
N ILE A 138 9.33 -21.32 1.08
CA ILE A 138 10.07 -21.17 2.33
C ILE A 138 9.50 -20.04 3.20
N LYS A 139 9.41 -20.29 4.51
CA LYS A 139 8.83 -19.34 5.48
C LYS A 139 9.86 -18.35 6.08
N ARG A 140 11.15 -18.66 5.93
CA ARG A 140 12.24 -17.81 6.41
C ARG A 140 13.50 -18.04 5.57
N VAL A 141 14.15 -16.95 5.22
CA VAL A 141 15.52 -16.94 4.69
C VAL A 141 16.34 -15.97 5.53
N THR A 142 17.67 -16.03 5.47
CA THR A 142 18.56 -15.10 6.16
C THR A 142 19.80 -14.83 5.32
N GLN A 143 20.44 -13.68 5.51
CA GLN A 143 21.70 -13.33 4.86
C GLN A 143 22.79 -13.06 5.89
N ASP A 144 23.98 -13.60 5.64
CA ASP A 144 25.21 -13.24 6.36
C ASP A 144 26.22 -12.66 5.37
N LEU A 145 26.28 -11.33 5.32
CA LEU A 145 27.16 -10.59 4.41
C LEU A 145 28.65 -10.83 4.67
N SER A 146 29.04 -11.40 5.82
CA SER A 146 30.43 -11.80 6.08
C SER A 146 30.83 -13.08 5.34
N VAL A 147 29.82 -13.86 4.91
CA VAL A 147 30.01 -15.14 4.21
C VAL A 147 29.63 -15.02 2.74
N SER A 148 28.45 -14.49 2.43
CA SER A 148 27.92 -14.45 1.07
C SER A 148 26.86 -13.33 0.91
N PRO A 149 26.78 -12.69 -0.27
CA PRO A 149 25.67 -11.80 -0.59
C PRO A 149 24.36 -12.57 -0.90
N VAL A 150 24.39 -13.89 -1.00
CA VAL A 150 23.20 -14.71 -1.30
C VAL A 150 22.50 -15.13 0.00
N TYR A 151 21.17 -15.19 -0.02
CA TYR A 151 20.39 -15.70 1.12
C TYR A 151 20.46 -17.22 1.26
N ASP A 152 20.31 -17.68 2.51
CA ASP A 152 20.11 -19.07 2.87
C ASP A 152 18.67 -19.29 3.36
N ALA A 153 18.01 -20.35 2.88
CA ALA A 153 16.72 -20.77 3.40
C ALA A 153 16.87 -21.44 4.77
N ARG A 154 15.94 -21.14 5.68
CA ARG A 154 15.91 -21.62 7.06
C ARG A 154 14.67 -22.45 7.30
N PHE A 155 14.84 -23.64 7.87
CA PHE A 155 13.71 -24.46 8.29
C PHE A 155 13.02 -23.85 9.53
N TRP A 156 11.98 -23.04 9.29
CA TRP A 156 11.27 -22.35 10.36
C TRP A 156 10.16 -23.21 10.98
N ASN A 157 10.53 -23.97 12.01
CA ASN A 157 9.59 -24.73 12.86
C ASN A 157 9.86 -24.48 14.36
N PRO A 158 9.61 -23.26 14.89
CA PRO A 158 9.84 -22.97 16.30
C PRO A 158 9.00 -23.88 17.20
N SER A 159 9.47 -24.16 18.41
CA SER A 159 8.70 -24.97 19.36
C SER A 159 7.39 -24.26 19.76
N ALA A 160 6.41 -25.02 20.27
CA ALA A 160 5.14 -24.45 20.73
C ALA A 160 5.29 -23.40 21.85
N SER A 161 6.42 -23.39 22.57
CA SER A 161 6.79 -22.38 23.57
C SER A 161 7.43 -21.12 22.99
N GLU A 162 8.07 -21.23 21.82
CA GLU A 162 8.72 -20.11 21.12
C GLU A 162 7.78 -19.41 20.14
N LYS A 163 6.78 -20.15 19.61
CA LYS A 163 5.80 -19.60 18.68
C LYS A 163 4.90 -18.55 19.36
N TYR A 164 4.83 -17.36 18.78
CA TYR A 164 3.94 -16.31 19.23
C TYR A 164 2.47 -16.73 19.00
N LYS A 165 1.64 -16.54 20.03
CA LYS A 165 0.20 -16.79 19.95
C LYS A 165 -0.53 -15.46 19.99
N ARG A 166 -1.24 -15.13 18.91
CA ARG A 166 -2.11 -13.95 18.82
C ARG A 166 -3.11 -13.94 19.99
N LYS A 167 -3.28 -12.77 20.59
CA LYS A 167 -4.10 -12.56 21.80
C LYS A 167 -5.30 -11.68 21.52
N HIS A 168 -5.25 -10.89 20.45
CA HIS A 168 -6.24 -9.88 20.12
C HIS A 168 -6.96 -10.27 18.81
N PRO A 169 -8.28 -10.09 18.73
CA PRO A 169 -8.99 -10.24 17.48
C PRO A 169 -8.66 -9.08 16.53
N ALA A 170 -8.79 -9.34 15.23
CA ALA A 170 -8.79 -8.28 14.23
C ALA A 170 -9.85 -7.20 14.55
N PRO A 171 -9.55 -5.91 14.33
CA PRO A 171 -10.54 -4.85 14.49
C PRO A 171 -11.66 -4.97 13.45
N PRO A 172 -12.84 -4.37 13.71
CA PRO A 172 -13.89 -4.31 12.70
C PRO A 172 -13.43 -3.50 11.47
N LYS A 173 -13.96 -3.82 10.29
CA LYS A 173 -13.70 -3.07 9.04
C LYS A 173 -14.07 -1.59 9.27
N PRO A 174 -13.13 -0.64 9.15
CA PRO A 174 -13.42 0.77 9.34
C PRO A 174 -14.35 1.30 8.24
N GLU A 175 -15.23 2.24 8.59
CA GLU A 175 -16.17 2.84 7.62
C GLU A 175 -15.47 3.76 6.60
N SER A 176 -14.35 4.37 7.00
CA SER A 176 -13.39 5.09 6.16
C SER A 176 -11.98 4.74 6.61
N ILE A 177 -11.05 4.62 5.65
CA ILE A 177 -9.65 4.30 5.96
C ILE A 177 -8.82 5.57 6.05
N ARG A 178 -8.13 5.73 7.18
CA ARG A 178 -7.08 6.71 7.42
C ARG A 178 -5.79 5.93 7.60
N ILE A 179 -5.04 5.81 6.51
CA ILE A 179 -3.91 4.92 6.34
C ILE A 179 -2.61 5.63 6.71
N TYR A 180 -1.84 5.02 7.60
CA TYR A 180 -0.44 5.35 7.85
C TYR A 180 0.43 4.34 7.10
N GLU A 181 1.02 4.76 5.98
CA GLU A 181 1.95 3.95 5.18
C GLU A 181 3.34 3.98 5.82
N ALA A 182 3.92 2.80 6.04
CA ALA A 182 5.16 2.67 6.79
C ALA A 182 6.04 1.51 6.29
N HIS A 183 7.34 1.65 6.53
CA HIS A 183 8.37 0.65 6.25
C HIS A 183 9.23 0.43 7.51
N VAL A 184 9.09 -0.75 8.11
CA VAL A 184 9.72 -1.12 9.40
C VAL A 184 11.21 -0.79 9.46
N GLY A 185 11.96 -1.10 8.40
CA GLY A 185 13.42 -0.96 8.40
C GLY A 185 13.94 0.48 8.44
N ILE A 186 13.12 1.50 8.16
CA ILE A 186 13.53 2.92 8.18
C ILE A 186 12.89 3.69 9.34
N SER A 187 12.00 3.06 10.11
CA SER A 187 11.28 3.69 11.21
C SER A 187 12.13 3.84 12.49
N THR A 188 13.42 4.17 12.34
CA THR A 188 14.37 4.40 13.43
C THR A 188 15.04 5.76 13.31
N LEU A 189 15.54 6.30 14.43
CA LEU A 189 16.34 7.53 14.44
C LEU A 189 17.74 7.29 13.87
N GLU A 190 18.28 6.09 14.07
CA GLU A 190 19.62 5.73 13.63
C GLU A 190 19.62 5.32 12.15
N GLY A 191 20.74 5.59 11.46
CA GLY A 191 20.99 5.10 10.10
C GLY A 191 21.37 3.62 10.13
N ARG A 192 20.37 2.75 10.32
CA ARG A 192 20.47 1.28 10.24
C ARG A 192 19.10 0.71 9.90
N VAL A 193 19.02 -0.60 9.75
CA VAL A 193 17.74 -1.29 9.64
C VAL A 193 17.06 -1.38 11.02
N GLY A 194 15.81 -0.89 11.09
CA GLY A 194 14.90 -1.07 12.22
C GLY A 194 14.29 -2.47 12.30
N THR A 195 13.82 -2.84 13.50
CA THR A 195 13.24 -4.16 13.77
C THR A 195 11.73 -4.11 13.96
N TYR A 196 11.06 -5.26 13.79
CA TYR A 196 9.62 -5.40 14.09
C TYR A 196 9.30 -5.01 15.54
N LYS A 197 10.16 -5.37 16.50
CA LYS A 197 9.97 -5.04 17.92
C LYS A 197 10.10 -3.54 18.20
N GLU A 198 11.03 -2.86 17.55
CA GLU A 198 11.16 -1.40 17.65
C GLU A 198 9.94 -0.71 17.06
N PHE A 199 9.48 -1.13 15.88
CA PHE A 199 8.25 -0.59 15.28
C PHE A 199 7.04 -0.80 16.19
N THR A 200 6.91 -1.99 16.76
CA THR A 200 5.84 -2.37 17.69
C THR A 200 5.82 -1.44 18.92
N LYS A 201 6.99 -1.22 19.52
CA LYS A 201 7.13 -0.47 20.75
C LYS A 201 7.04 1.04 20.54
N ASP A 202 7.71 1.56 19.52
CA ASP A 202 8.00 2.98 19.39
C ASP A 202 7.11 3.67 18.34
N VAL A 203 6.64 2.95 17.31
CA VAL A 203 5.89 3.52 16.17
C VAL A 203 4.39 3.28 16.27
N LEU A 204 3.92 2.08 16.67
CA LEU A 204 2.48 1.82 16.80
C LEU A 204 1.76 2.80 17.75
N PRO A 205 2.30 3.15 18.94
CA PRO A 205 1.66 4.14 19.81
C PRO A 205 1.56 5.52 19.16
N ARG A 206 2.57 5.91 18.34
CA ARG A 206 2.57 7.16 17.58
C ARG A 206 1.43 7.17 16.57
N ILE A 207 1.31 6.11 15.75
CA ILE A 207 0.25 5.98 14.73
C ILE A 207 -1.13 6.10 15.38
N LYS A 208 -1.34 5.41 16.52
CA LYS A 208 -2.60 5.50 17.26
C LYS A 208 -2.88 6.91 17.78
N LYS A 209 -1.87 7.58 18.34
CA LYS A 209 -1.99 8.97 18.85
C LYS A 209 -2.37 9.94 17.73
N LEU A 210 -1.76 9.77 16.55
CA LEU A 210 -2.05 10.56 15.35
C LEU A 210 -3.51 10.43 14.87
N GLY A 211 -4.23 9.36 15.22
CA GLY A 211 -5.65 9.18 14.87
C GLY A 211 -5.89 8.37 13.59
N TYR A 212 -4.83 7.81 13.01
CA TYR A 212 -4.94 6.81 11.95
C TYR A 212 -5.61 5.53 12.48
N ASN A 213 -6.33 4.83 11.59
CA ASN A 213 -7.02 3.57 11.94
C ASN A 213 -6.52 2.37 11.13
N THR A 214 -5.70 2.62 10.11
CA THR A 214 -5.17 1.59 9.21
C THR A 214 -3.67 1.83 9.02
N ILE A 215 -2.89 0.76 8.98
CA ILE A 215 -1.46 0.77 8.63
C ILE A 215 -1.31 0.08 7.28
N GLN A 216 -0.63 0.70 6.33
CA GLN A 216 -0.13 0.02 5.13
C GLN A 216 1.33 -0.35 5.38
N LEU A 217 1.62 -1.64 5.49
CA LEU A 217 2.94 -2.14 5.84
C LEU A 217 3.69 -2.61 4.59
N MET A 218 4.69 -1.81 4.20
CA MET A 218 5.51 -2.04 3.01
C MET A 218 6.66 -3.02 3.28
N ALA A 219 7.20 -3.60 2.22
CA ALA A 219 8.45 -4.37 2.22
C ALA A 219 8.51 -5.58 3.16
N ILE A 220 7.37 -6.21 3.44
CA ILE A 220 7.31 -7.39 4.32
C ILE A 220 7.69 -8.67 3.59
N MET A 221 7.25 -8.85 2.34
CA MET A 221 7.69 -9.99 1.54
C MET A 221 9.21 -9.88 1.33
N GLU A 222 9.93 -10.97 1.56
CA GLU A 222 11.38 -10.93 1.53
C GLU A 222 11.91 -10.54 0.14
N HIS A 223 12.85 -9.60 0.15
CA HIS A 223 13.44 -8.98 -1.03
C HIS A 223 14.94 -8.84 -0.80
N ALA A 224 15.78 -9.41 -1.67
CA ALA A 224 17.23 -9.41 -1.44
C ALA A 224 17.85 -8.00 -1.57
N TYR A 225 17.31 -7.14 -2.44
CA TYR A 225 17.81 -5.78 -2.65
C TYR A 225 17.06 -4.77 -1.78
N TYR A 226 17.67 -4.32 -0.67
CA TYR A 226 17.00 -3.43 0.31
C TYR A 226 16.52 -2.10 -0.32
N ALA A 227 17.30 -1.54 -1.24
CA ALA A 227 16.93 -0.31 -1.95
C ALA A 227 15.85 -0.50 -3.03
N SER A 228 15.33 -1.72 -3.23
CA SER A 228 14.09 -1.93 -3.98
C SER A 228 12.85 -1.49 -3.20
N PHE A 229 13.01 -1.17 -1.92
CA PHE A 229 11.92 -0.76 -1.05
C PHE A 229 10.81 -1.81 -0.87
N GLY A 230 11.15 -3.09 -1.10
CA GLY A 230 10.20 -4.21 -1.04
C GLY A 230 9.72 -4.72 -2.39
N TYR A 231 9.90 -3.94 -3.46
CA TYR A 231 9.31 -4.29 -4.77
C TYR A 231 10.03 -5.45 -5.48
N GLN A 232 11.30 -5.72 -5.19
CA GLN A 232 12.04 -6.85 -5.79
C GLN A 232 11.95 -8.11 -4.92
N VAL A 233 10.74 -8.68 -4.83
CA VAL A 233 10.48 -9.87 -4.01
C VAL A 233 11.24 -11.09 -4.53
N THR A 234 11.87 -11.82 -3.60
CA THR A 234 12.62 -13.04 -3.89
C THR A 234 11.99 -14.29 -3.25
N SER A 235 11.49 -14.19 -2.01
CA SER A 235 10.85 -15.30 -1.29
C SER A 235 9.46 -14.91 -0.78
N PHE A 236 8.43 -15.29 -1.53
CA PHE A 236 7.06 -14.78 -1.37
C PHE A 236 6.40 -15.17 -0.04
N PHE A 237 6.77 -16.30 0.54
CA PHE A 237 6.22 -16.79 1.82
C PHE A 237 7.10 -16.45 3.04
N ALA A 238 8.21 -15.73 2.82
CA ALA A 238 9.09 -15.31 3.89
C ALA A 238 8.82 -13.85 4.27
N ALA A 239 8.52 -13.62 5.54
CA ALA A 239 8.58 -12.29 6.12
C ALA A 239 10.04 -11.83 6.18
N SER A 240 10.32 -10.59 5.80
CA SER A 240 11.69 -10.11 5.63
C SER A 240 12.49 -10.26 6.92
N SER A 241 13.58 -11.00 6.81
CA SER A 241 14.44 -11.39 7.94
C SER A 241 15.29 -10.25 8.47
N ARG A 242 15.42 -9.16 7.70
CA ARG A 242 16.11 -7.94 8.09
C ARG A 242 15.54 -7.29 9.34
N TYR A 243 14.23 -7.41 9.53
CA TYR A 243 13.54 -6.75 10.64
C TYR A 243 13.33 -7.67 11.84
N GLY A 244 13.52 -8.99 11.68
CA GLY A 244 13.35 -9.97 12.74
C GLY A 244 12.86 -11.34 12.27
N THR A 245 12.12 -12.01 13.13
CA THR A 245 11.52 -13.33 12.89
C THR A 245 10.05 -13.22 12.47
N PRO A 246 9.48 -14.26 11.82
CA PRO A 246 8.04 -14.32 11.52
C PRO A 246 7.15 -14.12 12.77
N ASP A 247 7.57 -14.62 13.93
CA ASP A 247 6.86 -14.47 15.19
C ASP A 247 6.84 -13.02 15.69
N GLU A 248 7.90 -12.24 15.46
CA GLU A 248 7.95 -10.83 15.80
C GLU A 248 7.08 -9.96 14.89
N LEU A 249 6.90 -10.34 13.62
CA LEU A 249 5.89 -9.73 12.75
C LEU A 249 4.47 -10.03 13.25
N THR A 250 4.23 -11.28 13.68
CA THR A 250 2.93 -11.67 14.26
C THR A 250 2.62 -10.87 15.53
N GLU A 251 3.62 -10.66 16.39
CA GLU A 251 3.51 -9.80 17.59
C GLU A 251 3.21 -8.34 17.22
N LEU A 252 3.84 -7.80 16.18
CA LEU A 252 3.59 -6.44 15.69
C LEU A 252 2.11 -6.26 15.31
N ILE A 253 1.59 -7.15 14.47
CA ILE A 253 0.20 -7.07 13.98
C ILE A 253 -0.79 -7.28 15.12
N ASP A 254 -0.56 -8.26 15.99
CA ASP A 254 -1.40 -8.50 17.17
C ASP A 254 -1.40 -7.30 18.13
N THR A 255 -0.27 -6.60 18.27
CA THR A 255 -0.19 -5.37 19.05
C THR A 255 -0.93 -4.22 18.38
N ALA A 256 -0.84 -4.09 17.05
CA ALA A 256 -1.61 -3.10 16.29
C ALA A 256 -3.12 -3.35 16.46
N HIS A 257 -3.56 -4.61 16.41
CA HIS A 257 -4.94 -5.02 16.69
C HIS A 257 -5.38 -4.65 18.11
N SER A 258 -4.51 -4.80 19.11
CA SER A 258 -4.78 -4.35 20.50
C SER A 258 -5.05 -2.85 20.61
N LEU A 259 -4.51 -2.06 19.67
CA LEU A 259 -4.74 -0.61 19.55
C LEU A 259 -5.92 -0.27 18.65
N GLY A 260 -6.62 -1.27 18.10
CA GLY A 260 -7.71 -1.10 17.14
C GLY A 260 -7.24 -0.57 15.78
N LEU A 261 -6.03 -0.91 15.35
CA LEU A 261 -5.47 -0.55 14.05
C LEU A 261 -5.57 -1.74 13.10
N THR A 262 -6.22 -1.54 11.97
CA THR A 262 -6.20 -2.47 10.83
C THR A 262 -4.81 -2.45 10.21
N VAL A 263 -4.26 -3.60 9.80
CA VAL A 263 -2.95 -3.70 9.15
C VAL A 263 -3.10 -4.37 7.78
N LEU A 264 -2.75 -3.64 6.73
CA LEU A 264 -2.72 -4.10 5.35
C LEU A 264 -1.28 -4.40 4.95
N LEU A 265 -1.11 -5.42 4.11
CA LEU A 265 0.17 -5.80 3.52
C LEU A 265 0.32 -5.26 2.10
N ASP A 266 1.49 -4.74 1.74
CA ASP A 266 1.88 -4.61 0.34
C ASP A 266 2.11 -5.99 -0.28
N ILE A 267 1.25 -6.37 -1.22
CA ILE A 267 1.36 -7.63 -1.96
C ILE A 267 1.89 -7.35 -3.36
N VAL A 268 3.14 -7.77 -3.59
CA VAL A 268 3.83 -7.59 -4.87
C VAL A 268 3.66 -8.85 -5.70
N HIS A 269 2.53 -8.95 -6.37
CA HIS A 269 2.22 -10.05 -7.30
C HIS A 269 2.34 -9.65 -8.76
N SER A 270 2.71 -8.40 -9.06
CA SER A 270 2.88 -7.90 -10.42
C SER A 270 4.12 -8.47 -11.13
N HIS A 271 5.17 -8.79 -10.37
CA HIS A 271 6.42 -9.31 -10.88
C HIS A 271 7.21 -10.04 -9.78
N ALA A 272 8.33 -10.66 -10.15
CA ALA A 272 9.32 -11.19 -9.22
C ALA A 272 10.74 -10.74 -9.60
N CYS A 273 11.64 -10.72 -8.62
CA CYS A 273 13.04 -10.42 -8.85
C CYS A 273 13.71 -11.41 -9.83
N LYS A 274 14.62 -10.93 -10.66
CA LYS A 274 15.42 -11.77 -11.59
C LYS A 274 16.50 -12.60 -10.90
N ASN A 275 16.67 -12.50 -9.58
CA ASN A 275 17.63 -13.31 -8.85
C ASN A 275 17.35 -14.81 -9.01
N VAL A 276 18.38 -15.56 -9.41
CA VAL A 276 18.30 -17.02 -9.64
C VAL A 276 18.71 -17.83 -8.40
N LEU A 277 19.69 -17.35 -7.63
CA LEU A 277 20.26 -18.12 -6.52
C LEU A 277 19.41 -18.04 -5.24
N ASP A 278 18.79 -16.90 -5.00
CA ASP A 278 17.97 -16.61 -3.82
C ASP A 278 16.55 -16.11 -4.14
N GLY A 279 16.13 -16.21 -5.41
CA GLY A 279 14.80 -15.86 -5.86
C GLY A 279 14.10 -16.99 -6.62
N LEU A 280 12.91 -16.68 -7.13
CA LEU A 280 12.05 -17.63 -7.85
C LEU A 280 12.46 -17.81 -9.33
N ASN A 281 13.36 -16.97 -9.85
CA ASN A 281 13.78 -17.00 -11.25
C ASN A 281 14.57 -18.27 -11.58
N GLN A 282 14.28 -18.90 -12.72
CA GLN A 282 14.95 -20.12 -13.19
C GLN A 282 15.05 -21.22 -12.12
N PHE A 283 13.97 -21.36 -11.35
CA PHE A 283 13.89 -22.29 -10.23
C PHE A 283 14.15 -23.73 -10.70
N ASP A 284 13.40 -24.22 -11.69
CA ASP A 284 13.64 -25.54 -12.32
C ASP A 284 14.57 -25.50 -13.55
N GLY A 285 15.37 -24.43 -13.68
CA GLY A 285 16.28 -24.20 -14.80
C GLY A 285 15.62 -23.67 -16.08
N THR A 286 14.29 -23.52 -16.12
CA THR A 286 13.59 -22.86 -17.23
C THR A 286 13.28 -21.40 -16.93
N ASP A 287 13.11 -20.58 -17.96
CA ASP A 287 12.61 -19.23 -17.77
C ASP A 287 11.10 -19.19 -17.50
N HIS A 288 10.32 -20.23 -17.82
CA HIS A 288 8.86 -20.14 -17.94
C HIS A 288 8.04 -20.99 -16.95
N GLN A 289 8.66 -21.49 -15.89
CA GLN A 289 7.94 -22.24 -14.86
C GLN A 289 6.85 -21.37 -14.19
N TYR A 290 7.25 -20.44 -13.32
CA TYR A 290 6.32 -19.51 -12.66
C TYR A 290 5.96 -18.32 -13.55
N PHE A 291 6.72 -18.12 -14.63
CA PHE A 291 6.71 -16.91 -15.45
C PHE A 291 6.34 -17.23 -16.88
N HIS A 292 6.06 -16.22 -17.69
CA HIS A 292 5.98 -16.43 -19.13
C HIS A 292 7.37 -16.71 -19.75
N GLU A 293 7.38 -17.39 -20.89
CA GLU A 293 8.59 -17.65 -21.68
C GLU A 293 9.02 -16.40 -22.47
N GLY A 294 10.33 -16.23 -22.63
CA GLY A 294 10.91 -15.20 -23.49
C GLY A 294 10.51 -13.79 -23.09
N GLY A 295 10.29 -12.93 -24.10
CA GLY A 295 10.01 -11.50 -23.89
C GLY A 295 8.75 -11.21 -23.06
N LYS A 296 7.69 -12.03 -23.17
CA LYS A 296 6.47 -11.85 -22.37
C LYS A 296 6.73 -12.04 -20.87
N GLY A 297 7.76 -12.81 -20.52
CA GLY A 297 8.16 -13.07 -19.13
C GLY A 297 9.08 -12.03 -18.52
N LEU A 298 9.33 -10.90 -19.18
CA LEU A 298 10.30 -9.88 -18.76
C LEU A 298 9.64 -8.51 -18.69
N HIS A 299 9.88 -7.81 -17.58
CA HIS A 299 9.51 -6.40 -17.43
C HIS A 299 10.74 -5.52 -17.62
N ASP A 300 10.88 -4.91 -18.81
CA ASP A 300 12.11 -4.23 -19.22
C ASP A 300 12.50 -3.06 -18.29
N LEU A 301 11.53 -2.22 -17.91
CA LEU A 301 11.81 -1.04 -17.07
C LEU A 301 12.21 -1.39 -15.64
N TRP A 302 11.67 -2.49 -15.11
CA TRP A 302 11.93 -2.93 -13.72
C TRP A 302 13.00 -4.01 -13.65
N ASP A 303 13.55 -4.43 -14.78
CA ASP A 303 14.49 -5.55 -14.89
C ASP A 303 14.01 -6.80 -14.12
N SER A 304 12.74 -7.18 -14.32
CA SER A 304 12.05 -8.20 -13.49
C SER A 304 11.42 -9.35 -14.31
N ARG A 305 10.95 -10.40 -13.64
CA ARG A 305 10.19 -11.52 -14.25
C ARG A 305 8.68 -11.32 -14.09
N LEU A 306 7.90 -11.72 -15.10
CA LEU A 306 6.44 -11.59 -15.12
C LEU A 306 5.74 -12.94 -15.02
N PHE A 307 4.82 -13.07 -14.07
CA PHE A 307 4.09 -14.31 -13.78
C PHE A 307 3.26 -14.80 -14.96
N ASN A 308 3.15 -16.12 -15.09
CA ASN A 308 2.16 -16.75 -15.96
C ASN A 308 0.86 -16.98 -15.17
N TYR A 309 0.03 -15.95 -15.06
CA TYR A 309 -1.23 -15.99 -14.32
C TYR A 309 -2.24 -17.03 -14.88
N GLY A 310 -2.05 -17.47 -16.12
CA GLY A 310 -2.84 -18.52 -16.76
C GLY A 310 -2.47 -19.94 -16.33
N HIS A 311 -1.46 -20.13 -15.46
CA HIS A 311 -1.01 -21.45 -15.05
C HIS A 311 -1.57 -21.88 -13.68
N HIS A 312 -2.04 -23.14 -13.58
CA HIS A 312 -2.72 -23.67 -12.39
C HIS A 312 -1.86 -23.59 -11.12
N GLU A 313 -0.60 -24.01 -11.16
CA GLU A 313 0.30 -23.93 -10.00
C GLU A 313 0.74 -22.49 -9.66
N VAL A 314 0.73 -21.57 -10.63
CA VAL A 314 1.00 -20.14 -10.35
C VAL A 314 -0.19 -19.52 -9.63
N LEU A 315 -1.42 -19.83 -10.06
CA LEU A 315 -2.62 -19.44 -9.33
C LEU A 315 -2.62 -20.04 -7.91
N ARG A 316 -2.24 -21.31 -7.75
CA ARG A 316 -2.12 -21.94 -6.42
C ARG A 316 -1.13 -21.18 -5.55
N PHE A 317 0.05 -20.87 -6.08
CA PHE A 317 1.12 -20.15 -5.39
C PHE A 317 0.64 -18.77 -4.91
N LEU A 318 0.15 -17.93 -5.82
CA LEU A 318 -0.24 -16.55 -5.52
C LEU A 318 -1.49 -16.47 -4.64
N LEU A 319 -2.52 -17.27 -4.91
CA LEU A 319 -3.74 -17.28 -4.08
C LEU A 319 -3.49 -17.87 -2.69
N SER A 320 -2.60 -18.86 -2.58
CA SER A 320 -2.18 -19.37 -1.28
C SER A 320 -1.31 -18.37 -0.53
N ASN A 321 -0.57 -17.51 -1.23
CA ASN A 321 0.23 -16.47 -0.60
C ASN A 321 -0.64 -15.42 0.09
N LEU A 322 -1.71 -14.97 -0.57
CA LEU A 322 -2.71 -14.09 0.05
C LEU A 322 -3.27 -14.72 1.34
N ARG A 323 -3.73 -15.97 1.26
CA ARG A 323 -4.27 -16.64 2.43
C ARG A 323 -3.23 -16.83 3.54
N TYR A 324 -2.01 -17.18 3.18
CA TYR A 324 -0.92 -17.39 4.13
C TYR A 324 -0.68 -16.14 4.98
N TYR A 325 -0.65 -14.95 4.38
CA TYR A 325 -0.42 -13.73 5.16
C TYR A 325 -1.56 -13.38 6.12
N ILE A 326 -2.81 -13.65 5.75
CA ILE A 326 -3.96 -13.46 6.66
C ILE A 326 -3.94 -14.50 7.79
N GLU A 327 -3.75 -15.77 7.47
CA GLU A 327 -3.87 -16.86 8.45
C GLU A 327 -2.65 -16.96 9.39
N GLU A 328 -1.43 -16.81 8.88
CA GLU A 328 -0.21 -16.95 9.67
C GLU A 328 0.05 -15.70 10.51
N PHE A 329 -0.08 -14.50 9.93
CA PHE A 329 0.31 -13.25 10.58
C PHE A 329 -0.87 -12.41 11.08
N GLY A 330 -2.06 -12.55 10.49
CA GLY A 330 -3.25 -11.78 10.88
C GLY A 330 -3.44 -10.45 10.15
N PHE A 331 -2.87 -10.28 8.95
CA PHE A 331 -3.18 -9.11 8.13
C PHE A 331 -4.68 -9.02 7.83
N ASP A 332 -5.18 -7.79 7.72
CA ASP A 332 -6.59 -7.45 7.51
C ASP A 332 -6.91 -7.17 6.04
N GLY A 333 -5.96 -7.42 5.13
CA GLY A 333 -6.10 -7.13 3.71
C GLY A 333 -4.79 -6.70 3.07
N PHE A 334 -4.89 -6.11 1.88
CA PHE A 334 -3.75 -5.89 1.00
C PHE A 334 -3.82 -4.58 0.22
N ARG A 335 -2.66 -4.02 -0.11
CA ARG A 335 -2.48 -3.20 -1.32
C ARG A 335 -1.77 -4.05 -2.37
N PHE A 336 -2.37 -4.20 -3.54
CA PHE A 336 -1.75 -4.84 -4.70
C PHE A 336 -0.95 -3.79 -5.45
N ASP A 337 0.36 -4.00 -5.53
CA ASP A 337 1.30 -3.06 -6.15
C ASP A 337 1.54 -3.38 -7.63
N GLY A 338 1.67 -2.34 -8.43
CA GLY A 338 1.89 -2.46 -9.87
C GLY A 338 0.69 -3.06 -10.63
N VAL A 339 -0.56 -2.80 -10.20
CA VAL A 339 -1.77 -3.33 -10.85
C VAL A 339 -1.87 -2.88 -12.31
N THR A 340 -1.44 -1.64 -12.64
CA THR A 340 -1.34 -1.21 -14.04
C THR A 340 -0.44 -2.13 -14.88
N SER A 341 0.69 -2.60 -14.32
CA SER A 341 1.60 -3.51 -15.01
C SER A 341 0.95 -4.87 -15.29
N MET A 342 0.08 -5.32 -14.38
CA MET A 342 -0.64 -6.60 -14.50
C MET A 342 -1.79 -6.56 -15.51
N MET A 343 -2.45 -5.42 -15.67
CA MET A 343 -3.67 -5.32 -16.49
C MET A 343 -3.39 -5.14 -17.99
N TYR A 344 -2.20 -4.69 -18.36
CA TYR A 344 -1.88 -4.37 -19.76
C TYR A 344 -0.56 -4.99 -20.19
N LEU A 345 -0.52 -5.49 -21.43
CA LEU A 345 0.68 -6.07 -22.06
C LEU A 345 1.81 -5.05 -22.26
N HIS A 346 1.49 -3.75 -22.34
CA HIS A 346 2.48 -2.67 -22.38
C HIS A 346 2.84 -2.13 -20.98
N HIS A 347 2.22 -2.68 -19.92
CA HIS A 347 2.48 -2.36 -18.52
C HIS A 347 2.31 -0.87 -18.13
N GLY A 348 1.57 -0.10 -18.93
CA GLY A 348 1.49 1.37 -18.81
C GLY A 348 2.77 2.13 -19.23
N ILE A 349 3.82 1.45 -19.68
CA ILE A 349 5.08 2.07 -20.06
C ILE A 349 4.90 2.83 -21.38
N GLY A 350 5.34 4.09 -21.41
CA GLY A 350 5.25 4.95 -22.59
C GLY A 350 3.82 5.16 -23.11
N THR A 351 2.81 4.83 -22.30
CA THR A 351 1.40 4.84 -22.68
C THR A 351 0.66 5.86 -21.84
N GLY A 352 -0.07 6.76 -22.50
CA GLY A 352 -0.96 7.70 -21.83
C GLY A 352 -2.37 7.12 -21.71
N PHE A 353 -3.07 7.44 -20.61
CA PHE A 353 -4.47 7.14 -20.41
C PHE A 353 -5.26 8.45 -20.46
N SER A 354 -5.94 8.71 -21.56
CA SER A 354 -6.71 9.93 -21.77
C SER A 354 -8.10 9.88 -21.12
N GLY A 355 -8.52 8.68 -20.70
CA GLY A 355 -9.88 8.41 -20.22
C GLY A 355 -10.79 7.82 -21.30
N GLY A 356 -10.28 7.60 -22.52
CA GLY A 356 -11.01 6.94 -23.59
C GLY A 356 -11.16 5.43 -23.32
N TYR A 357 -12.39 4.91 -23.34
CA TYR A 357 -12.63 3.54 -22.84
C TYR A 357 -11.98 2.43 -23.67
N HIS A 358 -11.67 2.71 -24.94
CA HIS A 358 -10.91 1.82 -25.81
C HIS A 358 -9.49 1.52 -25.30
N GLU A 359 -8.91 2.40 -24.48
CA GLU A 359 -7.59 2.22 -23.84
C GLU A 359 -7.63 1.14 -22.75
N TYR A 360 -8.80 0.89 -22.15
CA TYR A 360 -8.97 -0.03 -21.01
C TYR A 360 -9.53 -1.40 -21.37
N PHE A 361 -10.14 -1.54 -22.54
CA PHE A 361 -10.89 -2.74 -22.95
C PHE A 361 -10.50 -3.26 -24.35
N GLY A 362 -9.31 -2.90 -24.84
CA GLY A 362 -8.79 -3.32 -26.14
C GLY A 362 -7.89 -4.55 -26.09
N ASP A 363 -7.27 -4.88 -27.23
CA ASP A 363 -6.40 -6.06 -27.40
C ASP A 363 -5.10 -6.02 -26.58
N GLN A 364 -4.79 -4.87 -25.95
CA GLN A 364 -3.62 -4.69 -25.10
C GLN A 364 -3.88 -5.08 -23.64
N VAL A 365 -5.10 -5.43 -23.27
CA VAL A 365 -5.42 -5.93 -21.93
C VAL A 365 -4.84 -7.32 -21.76
N ASP A 366 -4.10 -7.53 -20.68
CA ASP A 366 -3.68 -8.87 -20.26
C ASP A 366 -4.85 -9.56 -19.52
N LEU A 367 -5.57 -10.41 -20.24
CA LEU A 367 -6.70 -11.15 -19.69
C LEU A 367 -6.29 -12.10 -18.56
N GLU A 368 -5.06 -12.64 -18.57
CA GLU A 368 -4.60 -13.57 -17.54
C GLU A 368 -4.35 -12.80 -16.23
N GLY A 369 -3.69 -11.64 -16.32
CA GLY A 369 -3.50 -10.74 -15.18
C GLY A 369 -4.81 -10.22 -14.61
N VAL A 370 -5.73 -9.73 -15.46
CA VAL A 370 -7.06 -9.27 -15.01
C VAL A 370 -7.86 -10.38 -14.33
N VAL A 371 -7.85 -11.59 -14.88
CA VAL A 371 -8.60 -12.72 -14.28
C VAL A 371 -7.97 -13.16 -12.96
N TYR A 372 -6.64 -13.15 -12.83
CA TYR A 372 -6.00 -13.39 -11.55
C TYR A 372 -6.46 -12.38 -10.49
N LEU A 373 -6.52 -11.09 -10.82
CA LEU A 373 -7.00 -10.05 -9.90
C LEU A 373 -8.46 -10.28 -9.48
N MET A 374 -9.32 -10.70 -10.42
CA MET A 374 -10.70 -11.08 -10.11
C MET A 374 -10.76 -12.28 -9.15
N LEU A 375 -10.01 -13.36 -9.43
CA LEU A 375 -9.95 -14.54 -8.58
C LEU A 375 -9.39 -14.22 -7.18
N ALA A 376 -8.37 -13.36 -7.10
CA ALA A 376 -7.76 -12.93 -5.86
C ALA A 376 -8.75 -12.15 -4.98
N ASN A 377 -9.42 -11.15 -5.53
CA ASN A 377 -10.42 -10.38 -4.79
C ASN A 377 -11.63 -11.22 -4.40
N ASP A 378 -12.14 -12.06 -5.31
CA ASP A 378 -13.26 -12.96 -5.02
C ASP A 378 -12.90 -13.94 -3.89
N LEU A 379 -11.72 -14.56 -3.93
CA LEU A 379 -11.23 -15.42 -2.85
C LEU A 379 -11.10 -14.68 -1.51
N VAL A 380 -10.48 -13.49 -1.51
CA VAL A 380 -10.23 -12.74 -0.28
C VAL A 380 -11.56 -12.36 0.39
N HIS A 381 -12.53 -11.86 -0.38
CA HIS A 381 -13.82 -11.44 0.18
C HIS A 381 -14.79 -12.60 0.47
N ASP A 382 -14.67 -13.74 -0.23
CA ASP A 382 -15.45 -14.95 0.07
C ASP A 382 -15.05 -15.56 1.42
N ILE A 383 -13.75 -15.62 1.70
CA ILE A 383 -13.22 -16.21 2.95
C ILE A 383 -13.15 -15.17 4.08
N TYR A 384 -12.80 -13.91 3.77
CA TYR A 384 -12.61 -12.82 4.72
C TYR A 384 -13.42 -11.57 4.31
N PRO A 385 -14.74 -11.54 4.58
CA PRO A 385 -15.61 -10.45 4.11
C PRO A 385 -15.24 -9.05 4.63
N ASN A 386 -14.51 -8.99 5.74
CA ASN A 386 -14.04 -7.74 6.35
C ASN A 386 -12.67 -7.28 5.82
N ALA A 387 -12.01 -8.08 4.97
CA ALA A 387 -10.74 -7.69 4.39
C ALA A 387 -10.90 -6.43 3.54
N ILE A 388 -9.78 -5.70 3.37
CA ILE A 388 -9.69 -4.53 2.51
C ILE A 388 -8.67 -4.79 1.43
N THR A 389 -9.04 -4.63 0.16
CA THR A 389 -8.08 -4.68 -0.96
C THR A 389 -7.98 -3.33 -1.67
N ILE A 390 -6.75 -2.84 -1.85
CA ILE A 390 -6.43 -1.57 -2.51
C ILE A 390 -5.63 -1.85 -3.77
N ALA A 391 -6.01 -1.25 -4.89
CA ALA A 391 -5.24 -1.31 -6.13
C ALA A 391 -4.33 -0.08 -6.29
N GLU A 392 -3.03 -0.31 -6.50
CA GLU A 392 -2.12 0.68 -7.04
C GLU A 392 -2.22 0.69 -8.58
N ASP A 393 -3.16 1.49 -9.10
CA ASP A 393 -3.40 1.65 -10.53
C ASP A 393 -3.40 3.13 -10.95
N VAL A 394 -2.43 3.49 -11.80
CA VAL A 394 -2.33 4.82 -12.38
C VAL A 394 -3.26 5.00 -13.59
N SER A 395 -3.64 3.92 -14.27
CA SER A 395 -4.44 4.00 -15.51
C SER A 395 -5.85 4.54 -15.27
N GLY A 396 -6.48 4.15 -14.17
CA GLY A 396 -7.86 4.46 -13.87
C GLY A 396 -8.88 3.60 -14.60
N MET A 397 -8.57 2.31 -14.69
CA MET A 397 -9.43 1.31 -15.30
C MET A 397 -10.87 1.37 -14.72
N PRO A 398 -11.91 1.51 -15.56
CA PRO A 398 -13.29 1.41 -15.12
C PRO A 398 -13.62 0.03 -14.54
N LEU A 399 -14.49 0.00 -13.52
CA LEU A 399 -14.92 -1.22 -12.83
C LEU A 399 -13.82 -1.89 -11.99
N LEU A 400 -12.70 -1.20 -11.73
CA LEU A 400 -11.61 -1.73 -10.90
C LEU A 400 -12.09 -1.98 -9.47
N CYS A 401 -12.82 -1.02 -8.91
CA CYS A 401 -13.32 -1.08 -7.52
C CYS A 401 -14.79 -1.48 -7.43
N ILE A 402 -15.24 -2.34 -8.35
CA ILE A 402 -16.61 -2.86 -8.42
C ILE A 402 -16.58 -4.38 -8.18
N PRO A 403 -17.57 -4.96 -7.46
CA PRO A 403 -17.57 -6.40 -7.15
C PRO A 403 -17.46 -7.30 -8.39
N THR A 404 -16.72 -8.40 -8.25
CA THR A 404 -16.57 -9.42 -9.30
C THR A 404 -17.90 -10.02 -9.73
N THR A 405 -18.86 -10.16 -8.81
CA THR A 405 -20.19 -10.73 -9.06
C THR A 405 -21.01 -9.98 -10.12
N ILE A 406 -20.70 -8.70 -10.37
CA ILE A 406 -21.35 -7.89 -11.41
C ILE A 406 -20.36 -7.48 -12.51
N GLY A 407 -19.21 -8.15 -12.63
CA GLY A 407 -18.25 -7.98 -13.72
C GLY A 407 -17.13 -6.97 -13.48
N GLY A 408 -16.94 -6.47 -12.26
CA GLY A 408 -15.76 -5.68 -11.87
C GLY A 408 -14.56 -6.54 -11.46
N LEU A 409 -13.47 -5.89 -11.00
CA LEU A 409 -12.24 -6.58 -10.56
C LEU A 409 -12.24 -6.90 -9.05
N GLY A 410 -13.16 -6.33 -8.28
CA GLY A 410 -13.40 -6.68 -6.88
C GLY A 410 -12.57 -5.93 -5.84
N PHE A 411 -11.78 -4.93 -6.23
CA PHE A 411 -11.07 -4.10 -5.24
C PHE A 411 -12.04 -3.25 -4.41
N ASP A 412 -11.68 -2.98 -3.15
CA ASP A 412 -12.40 -2.00 -2.34
C ASP A 412 -12.04 -0.57 -2.72
N TYR A 413 -10.75 -0.29 -2.92
CA TYR A 413 -10.24 1.05 -3.20
C TYR A 413 -9.19 1.04 -4.31
N ARG A 414 -8.97 2.20 -4.92
CA ARG A 414 -7.75 2.50 -5.69
C ARG A 414 -7.01 3.72 -5.14
N LEU A 415 -5.72 3.81 -5.40
CA LEU A 415 -4.93 5.01 -5.08
C LEU A 415 -5.21 6.16 -6.07
N SER A 416 -5.36 7.38 -5.56
CA SER A 416 -5.49 8.61 -6.38
C SER A 416 -4.13 9.20 -6.75
N MET A 417 -3.40 8.48 -7.59
CA MET A 417 -1.98 8.76 -7.91
C MET A 417 -1.73 10.10 -8.62
N ALA A 418 -2.74 10.69 -9.26
CA ALA A 418 -2.61 11.99 -9.93
C ALA A 418 -2.54 13.19 -8.95
N ILE A 419 -2.92 13.01 -7.68
CA ILE A 419 -2.97 14.09 -6.69
C ILE A 419 -1.55 14.58 -6.31
N PRO A 420 -0.61 13.70 -5.93
CA PRO A 420 0.77 14.13 -5.67
C PRO A 420 1.42 14.81 -6.87
N ASP A 421 1.29 14.25 -8.08
CA ASP A 421 1.88 14.81 -9.30
C ASP A 421 1.43 16.26 -9.53
N MET A 422 0.15 16.56 -9.29
CA MET A 422 -0.37 17.91 -9.39
C MET A 422 0.33 18.85 -8.39
N TRP A 423 0.48 18.44 -7.13
CA TRP A 423 1.10 19.29 -6.10
C TRP A 423 2.58 19.53 -6.39
N ILE A 424 3.32 18.49 -6.78
CA ILE A 424 4.74 18.61 -7.18
C ILE A 424 4.86 19.58 -8.34
N LYS A 425 4.03 19.41 -9.39
CA LYS A 425 4.06 20.28 -10.56
C LYS A 425 3.79 21.74 -10.18
N LEU A 426 2.78 21.99 -9.36
CA LEU A 426 2.48 23.35 -8.88
C LEU A 426 3.64 23.95 -8.08
N LEU A 427 4.22 23.19 -7.14
CA LEU A 427 5.33 23.67 -6.30
C LEU A 427 6.63 23.88 -7.07
N LYS A 428 6.88 23.08 -8.11
CA LYS A 428 8.09 23.11 -8.92
C LYS A 428 8.04 24.15 -10.02
N GLU A 429 6.88 24.31 -10.67
CA GLU A 429 6.78 25.06 -11.94
C GLU A 429 6.02 26.38 -11.81
N LYS A 430 5.29 26.63 -10.71
CA LYS A 430 4.35 27.74 -10.61
C LYS A 430 4.48 28.56 -9.31
N PRO A 431 4.53 29.90 -9.39
CA PRO A 431 4.35 30.72 -8.20
C PRO A 431 2.91 30.63 -7.66
N ASP A 432 2.72 30.88 -6.36
CA ASP A 432 1.43 30.71 -5.66
C ASP A 432 0.26 31.46 -6.32
N ASP A 433 0.50 32.64 -6.90
CA ASP A 433 -0.52 33.47 -7.56
C ASP A 433 -0.93 32.96 -8.96
N GLU A 434 -0.16 32.06 -9.56
CA GLU A 434 -0.50 31.35 -10.79
C GLU A 434 -1.27 30.05 -10.55
N TRP A 435 -1.43 29.62 -9.28
CA TRP A 435 -2.17 28.39 -8.98
C TRP A 435 -3.63 28.54 -9.41
N ASN A 436 -4.12 27.56 -10.17
CA ASN A 436 -5.49 27.56 -10.68
C ASN A 436 -6.39 26.72 -9.77
N MET A 437 -7.33 27.38 -9.09
CA MET A 437 -8.19 26.75 -8.09
C MET A 437 -9.13 25.72 -8.74
N GLY A 438 -9.61 26.01 -9.95
CA GLY A 438 -10.43 25.11 -10.74
C GLY A 438 -9.72 23.82 -11.10
N ASN A 439 -8.45 23.87 -11.52
CA ASN A 439 -7.64 22.70 -11.83
C ASN A 439 -7.34 21.87 -10.58
N ILE A 440 -7.03 22.53 -9.45
CA ILE A 440 -6.82 21.83 -8.17
C ILE A 440 -8.08 21.07 -7.77
N VAL A 441 -9.22 21.75 -7.76
CA VAL A 441 -10.51 21.11 -7.45
C VAL A 441 -10.82 20.00 -8.45
N HIS A 442 -10.58 20.23 -9.74
CA HIS A 442 -10.81 19.22 -10.77
C HIS A 442 -10.00 17.96 -10.50
N THR A 443 -8.68 18.04 -10.30
CA THR A 443 -7.86 16.86 -10.01
C THR A 443 -8.33 16.10 -8.77
N LEU A 444 -8.70 16.82 -7.70
CA LEU A 444 -9.16 16.19 -6.45
C LEU A 444 -10.55 15.53 -6.57
N THR A 445 -11.39 16.01 -7.50
CA THR A 445 -12.77 15.54 -7.67
C THR A 445 -13.00 14.70 -8.94
N ASN A 446 -12.03 14.65 -9.85
CA ASN A 446 -12.09 13.90 -11.11
C ASN A 446 -11.84 12.41 -10.85
N ARG A 447 -12.83 11.76 -10.24
CA ARG A 447 -12.79 10.37 -9.79
C ARG A 447 -14.09 9.69 -10.22
N ARG A 448 -14.04 8.37 -10.39
CA ARG A 448 -15.19 7.60 -10.87
C ARG A 448 -16.26 7.54 -9.78
N TRP A 449 -17.49 7.86 -10.15
CA TRP A 449 -18.62 7.78 -9.23
C TRP A 449 -18.83 6.32 -8.76
N ARG A 450 -19.04 6.12 -7.45
CA ARG A 450 -19.24 4.81 -6.79
C ARG A 450 -18.04 3.85 -6.78
N GLU A 451 -16.87 4.29 -7.26
CA GLU A 451 -15.62 3.56 -7.06
C GLU A 451 -14.79 4.32 -6.01
N LYS A 452 -14.52 3.68 -4.87
CA LYS A 452 -13.83 4.35 -3.75
C LYS A 452 -12.36 4.55 -4.08
N SER A 453 -11.81 5.64 -3.58
CA SER A 453 -10.42 6.01 -3.81
C SER A 453 -9.74 6.56 -2.57
N VAL A 454 -8.43 6.33 -2.45
CA VAL A 454 -7.59 6.84 -1.36
C VAL A 454 -6.82 8.04 -1.86
N GLY A 455 -7.14 9.22 -1.32
CA GLY A 455 -6.42 10.46 -1.60
C GLY A 455 -5.20 10.63 -0.70
N TYR A 456 -4.10 11.15 -1.24
CA TYR A 456 -2.89 11.47 -0.49
C TYR A 456 -2.16 12.62 -1.18
N ALA A 457 -1.52 13.48 -0.39
CA ALA A 457 -0.88 14.69 -0.90
C ALA A 457 0.53 14.42 -1.44
N GLU A 458 1.18 13.43 -0.86
CA GLU A 458 2.50 12.90 -1.20
C GLU A 458 2.61 11.48 -0.63
N SER A 459 3.51 10.67 -1.19
CA SER A 459 3.70 9.27 -0.81
C SER A 459 5.18 8.94 -0.63
N HIS A 460 5.47 7.65 -0.45
CA HIS A 460 6.81 7.13 -0.40
C HIS A 460 7.62 7.43 -1.68
N ASP A 461 7.00 7.49 -2.87
CA ASP A 461 7.67 7.85 -4.14
C ASP A 461 8.29 9.24 -4.10
N GLN A 462 7.51 10.24 -3.62
CA GLN A 462 7.98 11.62 -3.51
C GLN A 462 9.00 11.81 -2.38
N ALA A 463 9.00 10.89 -1.41
CA ALA A 463 9.99 10.90 -0.35
C ALA A 463 11.35 10.38 -0.83
N LEU A 464 11.42 9.57 -1.90
CA LEU A 464 12.67 8.98 -2.39
C LEU A 464 13.61 10.02 -3.03
N VAL A 465 14.91 9.68 -3.05
CA VAL A 465 15.94 10.46 -3.74
C VAL A 465 15.59 10.65 -5.22
N GLY A 466 15.62 11.90 -5.67
CA GLY A 466 15.22 12.27 -7.03
C GLY A 466 13.98 13.17 -7.06
N ASP A 467 13.22 13.22 -5.96
CA ASP A 467 12.20 14.23 -5.70
C ASP A 467 12.40 14.88 -4.32
N LYS A 468 11.42 15.66 -3.86
CA LYS A 468 11.37 16.29 -2.53
C LYS A 468 10.00 16.08 -1.90
N THR A 469 9.97 15.96 -0.58
CA THR A 469 8.71 16.01 0.19
C THR A 469 8.03 17.37 -0.02
N LEU A 470 6.72 17.47 0.22
CA LEU A 470 5.98 18.75 0.18
C LEU A 470 6.64 19.78 1.08
N ALA A 471 7.03 19.37 2.29
CA ALA A 471 7.74 20.23 3.23
C ALA A 471 9.05 20.78 2.63
N PHE A 472 9.84 19.92 1.99
CA PHE A 472 11.12 20.32 1.41
C PHE A 472 10.96 21.11 0.09
N TRP A 473 9.91 20.88 -0.70
CA TRP A 473 9.51 21.78 -1.80
C TRP A 473 9.11 23.17 -1.30
N LEU A 474 8.47 23.25 -0.13
CA LEU A 474 7.94 24.49 0.43
C LEU A 474 8.99 25.34 1.14
N MET A 475 9.93 24.70 1.83
CA MET A 475 10.85 25.36 2.78
C MET A 475 12.33 25.15 2.47
N ASP A 476 12.68 24.12 1.69
CA ASP A 476 14.03 23.77 1.28
C ASP A 476 15.04 23.84 2.46
N LYS A 477 16.24 24.38 2.23
CA LYS A 477 17.30 24.46 3.24
C LYS A 477 16.99 25.33 4.45
N GLU A 478 15.97 26.21 4.40
CA GLU A 478 15.59 27.00 5.58
C GLU A 478 15.02 26.11 6.69
N MET A 479 14.60 24.89 6.36
CA MET A 479 14.22 23.89 7.36
C MET A 479 15.34 23.62 8.38
N TYR A 480 16.60 23.68 7.96
CA TYR A 480 17.75 23.37 8.81
C TYR A 480 18.10 24.48 9.81
N THR A 481 17.70 25.72 9.54
CA THR A 481 18.10 26.90 10.33
C THR A 481 16.94 27.60 11.01
N ASN A 482 15.73 27.50 10.46
CA ASN A 482 14.57 28.30 10.87
C ASN A 482 13.37 27.45 11.32
N MET A 483 13.57 26.16 11.59
CA MET A 483 12.56 25.33 12.24
C MET A 483 12.56 25.42 13.78
N SER A 484 13.41 26.26 14.38
CA SER A 484 13.34 26.54 15.82
C SER A 484 12.41 27.72 16.12
N ASP A 485 11.62 27.59 17.18
CA ASP A 485 10.83 28.71 17.72
C ASP A 485 11.66 29.82 18.34
N LEU A 486 12.95 29.58 18.59
CA LEU A 486 13.89 30.60 19.05
C LEU A 486 14.48 31.43 17.90
N THR A 487 14.26 31.01 16.66
CA THR A 487 14.72 31.70 15.45
C THR A 487 13.59 32.47 14.80
N GLU A 488 13.93 33.44 13.94
CA GLU A 488 12.94 34.19 13.19
C GLU A 488 12.00 33.26 12.40
N LEU A 489 10.70 33.55 12.45
CA LEU A 489 9.72 32.96 11.54
C LEU A 489 9.82 33.69 10.21
N THR A 490 10.67 33.19 9.32
CA THR A 490 10.86 33.78 8.00
C THR A 490 9.58 33.63 7.17
N PRO A 491 9.33 34.51 6.18
CA PRO A 491 8.19 34.36 5.28
C PRO A 491 8.16 33.01 4.53
N ILE A 492 9.32 32.36 4.34
CA ILE A 492 9.43 31.04 3.72
C ILE A 492 8.95 29.94 4.66
N ILE A 493 9.39 29.95 5.92
CA ILE A 493 8.90 28.98 6.92
C ILE A 493 7.42 29.21 7.24
N GLU A 494 6.97 30.46 7.39
CA GLU A 494 5.54 30.77 7.58
C GLU A 494 4.69 30.24 6.42
N ARG A 495 5.13 30.50 5.17
CA ARG A 495 4.50 29.96 3.96
C ARG A 495 4.45 28.44 4.00
N GLY A 496 5.57 27.80 4.30
CA GLY A 496 5.69 26.35 4.26
C GLY A 496 4.83 25.66 5.31
N LEU A 497 4.85 26.13 6.56
CA LEU A 497 4.00 25.59 7.62
C LEU A 497 2.51 25.74 7.26
N SER A 498 2.12 26.89 6.71
CA SER A 498 0.74 27.16 6.34
C SER A 498 0.29 26.31 5.15
N LEU A 499 1.05 26.31 4.05
CA LEU A 499 0.72 25.56 2.83
C LEU A 499 0.71 24.05 3.08
N HIS A 500 1.64 23.52 3.88
CA HIS A 500 1.68 22.10 4.21
C HIS A 500 0.36 21.63 4.88
N LYS A 501 -0.12 22.39 5.88
CA LYS A 501 -1.39 22.10 6.57
C LYS A 501 -2.58 22.17 5.62
N ILE A 502 -2.72 23.27 4.86
CA ILE A 502 -3.92 23.46 4.04
C ILE A 502 -3.97 22.54 2.82
N ILE A 503 -2.82 22.17 2.24
CA ILE A 503 -2.74 21.18 1.15
C ILE A 503 -3.22 19.82 1.66
N ARG A 504 -2.67 19.36 2.79
CA ARG A 504 -3.05 18.06 3.38
C ARG A 504 -4.53 18.06 3.78
N MET A 505 -5.01 19.11 4.42
CA MET A 505 -6.43 19.25 4.78
C MET A 505 -7.34 19.25 3.56
N LEU A 506 -6.98 19.95 2.48
CA LEU A 506 -7.76 19.98 1.25
C LEU A 506 -7.84 18.58 0.62
N VAL A 507 -6.70 17.89 0.47
CA VAL A 507 -6.67 16.51 -0.05
C VAL A 507 -7.49 15.57 0.83
N HIS A 508 -7.33 15.66 2.15
CA HIS A 508 -8.04 14.83 3.12
C HIS A 508 -9.57 14.99 3.06
N SER A 509 -10.04 16.21 2.82
CA SER A 509 -11.47 16.54 2.88
C SER A 509 -12.22 16.33 1.57
N ILE A 510 -11.57 16.41 0.41
CA ILE A 510 -12.25 16.29 -0.90
C ILE A 510 -11.62 15.28 -1.87
N GLY A 511 -10.40 14.82 -1.61
CA GLY A 511 -9.62 13.99 -2.54
C GLY A 511 -10.00 12.51 -2.61
N GLY A 512 -10.81 12.00 -1.68
CA GLY A 512 -11.04 10.56 -1.56
C GLY A 512 -12.21 10.13 -0.66
N GLU A 513 -12.41 8.81 -0.62
CA GLU A 513 -13.20 8.06 0.37
C GLU A 513 -12.30 7.36 1.40
N GLY A 514 -10.99 7.52 1.26
CA GLY A 514 -9.95 7.21 2.24
C GLY A 514 -8.82 8.23 2.14
N TYR A 515 -7.95 8.26 3.14
CA TYR A 515 -6.76 9.10 3.16
C TYR A 515 -5.51 8.27 3.46
N LEU A 516 -4.38 8.61 2.85
CA LEU A 516 -3.08 8.00 3.13
C LEU A 516 -2.02 9.06 3.46
N ASN A 517 -1.13 8.70 4.37
CA ASN A 517 0.08 9.45 4.70
C ASN A 517 1.26 8.50 4.88
N PHE A 518 2.39 8.82 4.25
CA PHE A 518 3.64 8.10 4.46
C PHE A 518 4.41 8.60 5.69
N GLU A 519 5.00 7.68 6.45
CA GLU A 519 5.65 7.96 7.72
C GLU A 519 6.67 9.11 7.65
N GLY A 520 6.50 10.12 8.51
CA GLY A 520 7.32 11.33 8.51
C GLY A 520 6.63 12.54 7.87
N ASN A 521 5.83 12.32 6.84
CA ASN A 521 5.20 13.42 6.11
C ASN A 521 4.11 14.12 6.95
N GLU A 522 3.63 13.48 8.02
CA GLU A 522 2.62 14.08 8.89
C GLU A 522 3.11 15.34 9.60
N PHE A 523 4.42 15.42 9.87
CA PHE A 523 5.07 16.55 10.52
C PHE A 523 5.99 17.34 9.58
N GLY A 524 5.94 17.07 8.27
CA GLY A 524 6.82 17.69 7.30
C GLY A 524 8.29 17.32 7.56
N HIS A 525 8.60 16.03 7.61
CA HIS A 525 9.97 15.53 7.76
C HIS A 525 10.89 16.19 6.71
N PRO A 526 12.08 16.70 7.13
CA PRO A 526 13.00 17.36 6.22
C PRO A 526 13.70 16.36 5.29
N GLU A 527 14.59 16.85 4.42
CA GLU A 527 15.44 16.03 3.55
C GLU A 527 14.62 15.13 2.60
N TRP A 528 15.11 13.91 2.36
CA TRP A 528 14.53 12.87 1.53
C TRP A 528 14.95 11.49 2.10
N LEU A 529 14.36 10.44 1.56
CA LEU A 529 14.66 9.03 1.83
C LEU A 529 15.63 8.52 0.75
N ASP A 530 16.75 7.94 1.14
CA ASP A 530 17.66 7.26 0.21
C ASP A 530 18.20 6.00 0.87
N PHE A 531 18.09 4.88 0.17
CA PHE A 531 18.52 3.58 0.65
C PHE A 531 20.02 3.34 0.35
N PRO A 532 20.70 2.50 1.13
CA PRO A 532 22.08 2.10 0.87
C PRO A 532 22.23 1.51 -0.54
N ARG A 533 23.05 2.16 -1.37
CA ARG A 533 23.37 1.71 -2.74
C ARG A 533 24.75 2.20 -3.14
N ALA A 534 25.28 1.67 -4.24
CA ALA A 534 26.59 2.08 -4.77
C ALA A 534 26.70 3.60 -4.96
N GLY A 535 25.63 4.25 -5.45
CA GLY A 535 25.61 5.69 -5.72
C GLY A 535 25.67 6.61 -4.49
N ASN A 536 25.52 6.08 -3.28
CA ASN A 536 25.68 6.85 -2.02
C ASN A 536 26.64 6.18 -1.04
N ASN A 537 27.55 5.34 -1.54
CA ASN A 537 28.52 4.58 -0.75
C ASN A 537 27.87 3.69 0.34
N ASN A 538 26.73 3.06 0.02
CA ASN A 538 25.95 2.23 0.93
C ASN A 538 25.58 2.95 2.24
N SER A 539 25.28 4.24 2.15
CA SER A 539 24.92 5.05 3.30
C SER A 539 23.51 4.73 3.79
N PHE A 540 23.37 4.54 5.09
CA PHE A 540 22.07 4.47 5.77
C PHE A 540 21.63 5.83 6.33
N HIS A 541 22.38 6.91 6.08
CA HIS A 541 22.11 8.21 6.69
C HIS A 541 20.72 8.75 6.37
N TYR A 542 20.19 8.49 5.18
CA TYR A 542 18.85 8.92 4.79
C TYR A 542 17.80 7.80 4.89
N ALA A 543 18.20 6.56 5.20
CA ALA A 543 17.31 5.41 5.38
C ALA A 543 16.80 5.34 6.82
N ARG A 544 16.21 6.42 7.32
CA ARG A 544 15.80 6.61 8.71
C ARG A 544 14.65 7.62 8.85
N ARG A 545 14.05 7.72 10.03
CA ARG A 545 13.02 8.71 10.38
C ARG A 545 13.38 9.48 11.63
N GLN A 546 13.43 10.81 11.51
CA GLN A 546 13.79 11.75 12.57
C GLN A 546 12.59 12.06 13.48
N PHE A 547 11.98 11.03 14.06
CA PHE A 547 10.79 11.16 14.92
C PHE A 547 11.03 12.04 16.16
N ASN A 548 12.28 12.23 16.57
CA ASN A 548 12.66 13.15 17.65
C ASN A 548 12.32 14.62 17.34
N LEU A 549 12.20 15.00 16.06
CA LEU A 549 11.88 16.38 15.67
C LEU A 549 10.50 16.82 16.14
N THR A 550 9.55 15.89 16.32
CA THR A 550 8.21 16.19 16.85
C THR A 550 8.18 16.27 18.38
N GLU A 551 9.15 15.66 19.04
CA GLU A 551 9.21 15.59 20.51
C GLU A 551 9.96 16.77 21.14
N ASP A 552 10.75 17.50 20.35
CA ASP A 552 11.44 18.71 20.84
C ASP A 552 10.49 19.92 20.88
N PRO A 553 10.17 20.47 22.06
CA PRO A 553 9.27 21.60 22.20
C PRO A 553 9.89 22.94 21.75
N LEU A 554 11.11 22.96 21.23
CA LEU A 554 11.72 24.14 20.61
C LEU A 554 11.63 24.12 19.09
N LEU A 555 11.14 23.04 18.48
CA LEU A 555 11.03 22.89 17.04
C LEU A 555 9.60 23.00 16.53
N ARG A 556 9.46 23.52 15.30
CA ARG A 556 8.19 23.83 14.62
C ARG A 556 7.53 22.60 13.99
N TYR A 557 8.22 21.47 13.87
CA TYR A 557 7.63 20.23 13.33
C TYR A 557 6.42 19.75 14.13
N ARG A 558 6.42 19.99 15.45
CA ARG A 558 5.28 19.70 16.33
C ARG A 558 3.98 20.35 15.85
N TYR A 559 4.04 21.54 15.24
CA TYR A 559 2.86 22.27 14.79
C TYR A 559 2.16 21.57 13.62
N LEU A 560 2.95 20.99 12.71
CA LEU A 560 2.44 20.18 11.61
C LEU A 560 1.88 18.86 12.14
N ASN A 561 2.59 18.23 13.07
CA ASN A 561 2.14 17.01 13.75
C ASN A 561 0.82 17.20 14.51
N ASP A 562 0.69 18.30 15.28
CA ASP A 562 -0.51 18.60 16.05
C ASP A 562 -1.71 18.93 15.14
N PHE A 563 -1.46 19.58 14.00
CA PHE A 563 -2.49 19.80 12.99
C PHE A 563 -2.95 18.48 12.35
N ASP A 564 -2.02 17.57 12.09
CA ASP A 564 -2.35 16.23 11.59
C ASP A 564 -3.25 15.46 12.58
N ILE A 565 -2.88 15.44 13.86
CA ILE A 565 -3.71 14.88 14.94
C ILE A 565 -5.12 15.49 14.87
N ALA A 566 -5.21 16.81 14.84
CA ALA A 566 -6.51 17.49 14.82
C ALA A 566 -7.34 17.15 13.56
N MET A 567 -6.69 17.06 12.39
CA MET A 567 -7.33 16.69 11.13
C MET A 567 -7.91 15.27 11.19
N GLN A 568 -7.14 14.30 11.68
CA GLN A 568 -7.57 12.90 11.75
C GLN A 568 -8.69 12.66 12.75
N HIS A 569 -8.57 13.24 13.96
CA HIS A 569 -9.62 13.11 14.97
C HIS A 569 -10.90 13.88 14.60
N LEU A 570 -10.79 14.95 13.79
CA LEU A 570 -11.96 15.63 13.26
C LEU A 570 -12.67 14.77 12.20
N GLU A 571 -11.93 14.04 11.36
CA GLU A 571 -12.56 13.08 10.44
C GLU A 571 -13.24 11.94 11.19
N GLU A 572 -12.61 11.38 12.22
CA GLU A 572 -13.24 10.36 13.05
C GLU A 572 -14.58 10.85 13.65
N LYS A 573 -14.62 12.12 14.07
CA LYS A 573 -15.82 12.74 14.66
C LYS A 573 -16.93 13.01 13.63
N HIS A 574 -16.59 13.48 12.44
CA HIS A 574 -17.57 13.97 11.46
C HIS A 574 -17.79 13.04 10.25
N GLY A 575 -16.87 12.11 9.99
CA GLY A 575 -16.98 11.05 9.00
C GLY A 575 -17.14 11.54 7.57
N TRP A 576 -16.35 12.52 7.13
CA TRP A 576 -16.48 13.02 5.76
C TRP A 576 -15.94 12.06 4.69
N LEU A 577 -14.96 11.20 5.01
CA LEU A 577 -14.42 10.27 4.01
C LEU A 577 -15.45 9.19 3.64
N LYS A 578 -16.23 8.70 4.61
CA LYS A 578 -17.34 7.77 4.36
C LYS A 578 -18.59 8.44 3.76
N SER A 579 -18.66 9.76 3.80
CA SER A 579 -19.79 10.52 3.28
C SER A 579 -19.70 10.71 1.76
N PRO A 580 -20.84 10.94 1.07
CA PRO A 580 -20.84 11.28 -0.35
C PRO A 580 -19.88 12.44 -0.69
N PRO A 581 -19.43 12.53 -1.96
CA PRO A 581 -18.59 13.63 -2.42
C PRO A 581 -19.13 15.01 -2.05
N GLY A 582 -18.22 15.91 -1.71
CA GLY A 582 -18.55 17.27 -1.30
C GLY A 582 -19.10 18.12 -2.45
N TYR A 583 -19.91 19.13 -2.11
CA TYR A 583 -20.41 20.12 -3.06
C TYR A 583 -19.49 21.34 -3.07
N VAL A 584 -18.77 21.57 -4.17
CA VAL A 584 -17.89 22.73 -4.33
C VAL A 584 -18.70 23.94 -4.78
N SER A 585 -18.97 24.86 -3.85
CA SER A 585 -19.68 26.11 -4.14
C SER A 585 -18.76 27.18 -4.72
N LEU A 586 -17.47 27.19 -4.37
CA LEU A 586 -16.55 28.22 -4.86
C LEU A 586 -15.17 27.68 -5.20
N LYS A 587 -14.64 28.14 -6.34
CA LYS A 587 -13.25 27.97 -6.80
C LYS A 587 -12.80 29.29 -7.44
N HIS A 588 -12.51 30.27 -6.60
CA HIS A 588 -12.31 31.66 -7.04
C HIS A 588 -10.85 31.92 -7.40
N GLU A 589 -10.57 32.16 -8.69
CA GLU A 589 -9.20 32.26 -9.21
C GLU A 589 -8.45 33.51 -8.74
N ILE A 590 -9.10 34.67 -8.68
CA ILE A 590 -8.42 35.93 -8.32
C ILE A 590 -8.09 35.93 -6.83
N ASP A 591 -9.11 35.71 -6.00
CA ASP A 591 -8.96 35.62 -4.54
C ASP A 591 -8.18 34.39 -4.08
N LYS A 592 -8.04 33.35 -4.92
CA LYS A 592 -7.42 32.05 -4.56
C LYS A 592 -8.15 31.36 -3.40
N VAL A 593 -9.49 31.35 -3.46
CA VAL A 593 -10.34 30.78 -2.40
C VAL A 593 -11.12 29.58 -2.93
N ILE A 594 -11.11 28.49 -2.17
CA ILE A 594 -11.90 27.28 -2.43
C ILE A 594 -12.89 27.10 -1.27
N VAL A 595 -14.17 26.84 -1.60
CA VAL A 595 -15.23 26.58 -0.62
C VAL A 595 -16.05 25.38 -1.05
N PHE A 596 -16.30 24.47 -0.11
CA PHE A 596 -17.19 23.35 -0.33
C PHE A 596 -17.84 22.85 0.96
N GLU A 597 -18.94 22.12 0.81
CA GLU A 597 -19.61 21.42 1.91
C GLU A 597 -19.42 19.92 1.78
N ARG A 598 -19.10 19.23 2.89
CA ARG A 598 -19.08 17.76 2.96
C ARG A 598 -19.42 17.31 4.37
N ALA A 599 -20.28 16.30 4.51
CA ALA A 599 -20.72 15.76 5.80
C ALA A 599 -21.26 16.82 6.79
N GLY A 600 -22.00 17.81 6.29
CA GLY A 600 -22.56 18.89 7.11
C GLY A 600 -21.54 19.93 7.60
N LEU A 601 -20.28 19.81 7.18
CA LEU A 601 -19.24 20.80 7.44
C LEU A 601 -19.07 21.72 6.23
N LEU A 602 -18.74 22.99 6.49
CA LEU A 602 -18.33 23.97 5.49
C LEU A 602 -16.82 24.16 5.58
N PHE A 603 -16.11 23.86 4.49
CA PHE A 603 -14.66 24.03 4.38
C PHE A 603 -14.33 25.26 3.54
N ILE A 604 -13.42 26.09 4.05
CA ILE A 604 -13.02 27.35 3.43
C ILE A 604 -11.50 27.40 3.42
N PHE A 605 -10.90 27.48 2.23
CA PHE A 605 -9.45 27.53 2.03
C PHE A 605 -9.08 28.83 1.33
N ASN A 606 -8.16 29.59 1.91
CA ASN A 606 -7.56 30.76 1.29
C ASN A 606 -6.11 30.47 0.94
N PHE A 607 -5.82 30.24 -0.35
CA PHE A 607 -4.48 30.04 -0.90
C PHE A 607 -3.80 31.36 -1.31
N ASN A 608 -4.43 32.52 -1.08
CA ASN A 608 -3.88 33.80 -1.51
C ASN A 608 -2.53 34.06 -0.82
N PRO A 609 -1.48 34.44 -1.56
CA PRO A 609 -0.16 34.67 -0.97
C PRO A 609 -0.06 35.97 -0.17
N SER A 610 -1.02 36.90 -0.30
CA SER A 610 -0.91 38.24 0.33
C SER A 610 -2.21 38.82 0.89
N LYS A 611 -3.40 38.32 0.51
CA LYS A 611 -4.69 38.91 0.91
C LYS A 611 -5.42 38.09 1.97
N SER A 612 -5.88 38.80 2.99
CA SER A 612 -6.89 38.34 3.95
C SER A 612 -8.23 39.01 3.64
N PHE A 613 -9.34 38.33 3.90
CA PHE A 613 -10.67 38.86 3.58
C PHE A 613 -11.55 38.89 4.84
N ALA A 614 -11.99 40.09 5.26
CA ALA A 614 -12.73 40.32 6.52
C ALA A 614 -14.18 39.82 6.49
N ASP A 615 -14.89 40.06 5.39
CA ASP A 615 -16.33 39.83 5.25
C ASP A 615 -16.64 38.90 4.07
N TYR A 616 -15.82 37.86 3.90
CA TYR A 616 -15.88 36.98 2.73
C TYR A 616 -17.17 36.18 2.72
N ARG A 617 -17.99 36.38 1.69
CA ARG A 617 -19.30 35.72 1.57
C ARG A 617 -19.13 34.30 1.03
N VAL A 618 -19.58 33.32 1.78
CA VAL A 618 -19.54 31.90 1.42
C VAL A 618 -20.96 31.32 1.40
N GLY A 619 -21.28 30.59 0.34
CA GLY A 619 -22.59 29.95 0.18
C GLY A 619 -22.69 28.70 1.05
N ILE A 620 -23.87 28.44 1.61
CA ILE A 620 -24.17 27.28 2.44
C ILE A 620 -25.62 26.83 2.27
N GLU A 621 -25.87 25.53 2.27
CA GLU A 621 -27.21 25.02 1.95
C GLU A 621 -28.17 25.13 3.12
N GLU A 622 -27.75 24.69 4.30
CA GLU A 622 -28.59 24.68 5.47
C GLU A 622 -28.46 25.98 6.27
N ALA A 623 -29.60 26.63 6.51
CA ALA A 623 -29.68 27.76 7.42
C ALA A 623 -29.37 27.31 8.87
N GLY A 624 -28.71 28.19 9.64
CA GLY A 624 -28.37 27.93 11.03
C GLY A 624 -27.35 28.89 11.63
N GLU A 625 -26.88 28.51 12.80
CA GLU A 625 -25.69 29.05 13.47
C GLU A 625 -24.56 28.03 13.23
N TYR A 626 -23.39 28.51 12.84
CA TYR A 626 -22.20 27.69 12.60
C TYR A 626 -21.06 28.16 13.50
N HIS A 627 -20.18 27.24 13.86
CA HIS A 627 -19.06 27.42 14.76
C HIS A 627 -17.77 26.90 14.15
N VAL A 628 -16.63 27.47 14.56
CA VAL A 628 -15.32 26.96 14.17
C VAL A 628 -15.11 25.58 14.79
N VAL A 629 -14.93 24.55 13.96
CA VAL A 629 -14.55 23.21 14.42
C VAL A 629 -13.05 22.95 14.25
N LEU A 630 -12.41 23.66 13.32
CA LEU A 630 -10.95 23.67 13.13
C LEU A 630 -10.52 24.95 12.42
N SER A 631 -9.43 25.55 12.88
CA SER A 631 -8.71 26.58 12.13
C SER A 631 -7.23 26.23 12.02
N SER A 632 -6.68 26.23 10.81
CA SER A 632 -5.23 26.06 10.64
C SER A 632 -4.41 27.23 11.18
N ASP A 633 -5.06 28.35 11.53
CA ASP A 633 -4.41 29.57 12.05
C ASP A 633 -4.28 29.57 13.57
N GLU A 634 -4.71 28.52 14.28
CA GLU A 634 -4.50 28.41 15.72
C GLU A 634 -2.99 28.35 16.06
N LYS A 635 -2.57 28.99 17.16
CA LYS A 635 -1.17 28.99 17.63
C LYS A 635 -0.63 27.60 17.92
N ARG A 636 -1.47 26.67 18.40
CA ARG A 636 -1.07 25.27 18.60
C ARG A 636 -0.67 24.57 17.30
N PHE A 637 -0.99 25.15 16.15
CA PHE A 637 -0.57 24.69 14.83
C PHE A 637 0.44 25.63 14.18
N GLY A 638 1.07 26.53 14.95
CA GLY A 638 2.03 27.50 14.42
C GLY A 638 1.38 28.62 13.58
N GLY A 639 0.08 28.86 13.75
CA GLY A 639 -0.62 30.00 13.17
C GLY A 639 -0.60 31.24 14.09
N PHE A 640 -1.40 32.25 13.73
CA PHE A 640 -1.37 33.57 14.37
C PHE A 640 -2.55 33.88 15.31
N ASP A 641 -3.48 32.95 15.54
CA ASP A 641 -4.73 33.12 16.30
C ASP A 641 -5.56 34.34 15.81
N ARG A 642 -5.67 34.54 14.49
CA ARG A 642 -6.43 35.68 13.95
C ARG A 642 -7.93 35.40 13.88
N ILE A 643 -8.34 34.14 13.99
CA ILE A 643 -9.74 33.71 13.96
C ILE A 643 -10.22 33.43 15.39
N ASP A 644 -11.34 34.04 15.80
CA ASP A 644 -11.99 33.70 17.07
C ASP A 644 -12.70 32.34 16.94
N THR A 645 -12.14 31.32 17.60
CA THR A 645 -12.68 29.95 17.59
C THR A 645 -13.99 29.82 18.37
N ASN A 646 -14.36 30.80 19.20
CA ASN A 646 -15.68 30.86 19.85
C ASN A 646 -16.70 31.66 19.02
N GLY A 647 -16.29 32.15 17.85
CA GLY A 647 -17.12 32.91 16.93
C GLY A 647 -18.37 32.14 16.50
N LYS A 648 -19.47 32.89 16.33
CA LYS A 648 -20.76 32.41 15.84
C LYS A 648 -21.03 33.00 14.46
N TYR A 649 -21.31 32.13 13.49
CA TYR A 649 -21.56 32.52 12.11
C TYR A 649 -23.02 32.24 11.76
N PHE A 650 -23.80 33.29 11.56
CA PHE A 650 -25.23 33.19 11.26
C PHE A 650 -25.48 33.25 9.77
N THR A 651 -26.32 32.34 9.26
CA THR A 651 -26.71 32.34 7.85
C THR A 651 -27.75 33.41 7.53
N THR A 652 -27.63 34.02 6.36
CA THR A 652 -28.64 34.90 5.75
C THR A 652 -29.35 34.16 4.61
N PRO A 653 -30.70 34.20 4.54
CA PRO A 653 -31.48 33.49 3.51
C PRO A 653 -31.46 34.23 2.17
N LEU A 654 -30.31 34.21 1.51
CA LEU A 654 -30.09 34.74 0.18
C LEU A 654 -29.17 33.78 -0.58
N ALA A 655 -29.57 33.45 -1.80
CA ALA A 655 -28.81 32.54 -2.63
C ALA A 655 -27.42 33.11 -2.96
N TRP A 656 -26.39 32.27 -2.84
CA TRP A 656 -25.01 32.63 -3.17
C TRP A 656 -24.26 31.38 -3.63
N ASN A 657 -23.60 31.46 -4.80
CA ASN A 657 -22.84 30.36 -5.40
C ASN A 657 -23.61 29.02 -5.41
N ASP A 658 -24.84 29.05 -5.93
CA ASP A 658 -25.75 27.90 -6.05
C ASP A 658 -26.14 27.21 -4.73
N ARG A 659 -26.01 27.93 -3.61
CA ARG A 659 -26.51 27.52 -2.28
C ARG A 659 -27.65 28.41 -1.84
N LYS A 660 -28.56 27.89 -1.01
CA LYS A 660 -29.77 28.63 -0.57
C LYS A 660 -29.48 29.80 0.38
N ASN A 661 -28.39 29.74 1.13
CA ASN A 661 -28.02 30.74 2.13
C ASN A 661 -26.56 31.18 1.94
N PHE A 662 -26.15 32.23 2.65
CA PHE A 662 -24.75 32.57 2.82
C PHE A 662 -24.42 32.93 4.27
N LEU A 663 -23.16 32.82 4.66
CA LEU A 663 -22.60 33.47 5.86
C LEU A 663 -21.34 34.26 5.46
N GLN A 664 -20.84 35.11 6.36
CA GLN A 664 -19.61 35.86 6.13
C GLN A 664 -18.53 35.43 7.12
N VAL A 665 -17.32 35.25 6.61
CA VAL A 665 -16.16 34.87 7.43
C VAL A 665 -15.02 35.86 7.27
N TYR A 666 -14.26 36.01 8.35
CA TYR A 666 -12.88 36.46 8.24
C TYR A 666 -12.00 35.26 7.88
N ILE A 667 -11.35 35.30 6.72
CA ILE A 667 -10.45 34.25 6.25
C ILE A 667 -9.05 34.84 5.96
N PRO A 668 -8.08 34.68 6.88
CA PRO A 668 -6.71 35.15 6.68
C PRO A 668 -6.01 34.46 5.50
N LEU A 669 -4.96 35.10 4.96
CA LEU A 669 -4.12 34.53 3.91
C LEU A 669 -3.51 33.18 4.33
N ARG A 670 -3.43 32.21 3.41
CA ARG A 670 -2.87 30.86 3.63
C ARG A 670 -3.48 30.11 4.83
N THR A 671 -4.81 30.15 4.95
CA THR A 671 -5.52 29.45 6.04
C THR A 671 -6.61 28.52 5.53
N CYS A 672 -6.91 27.50 6.34
CA CYS A 672 -8.11 26.68 6.23
C CYS A 672 -8.97 26.92 7.47
N LEU A 673 -10.26 27.15 7.25
CA LEU A 673 -11.29 27.26 8.26
C LEU A 673 -12.37 26.22 7.98
N VAL A 674 -12.73 25.44 9.00
CA VAL A 674 -13.82 24.47 8.95
C VAL A 674 -14.90 24.89 9.93
N LEU A 675 -16.12 25.00 9.43
CA LEU A 675 -17.29 25.33 10.23
C LEU A 675 -18.25 24.14 10.31
N GLY A 676 -18.82 23.93 11.49
CA GLY A 676 -19.89 22.95 11.74
C GLY A 676 -21.10 23.64 12.37
N LYS A 677 -22.29 23.09 12.13
CA LYS A 677 -23.56 23.58 12.68
C LYS A 677 -23.73 23.23 14.15
#